data_AF-A0A1Y3TP05-F1
#
_entry.id   AF-A0A1Y3TP05-F1
#
_cell.length_a   1.000
_cell.length_b   1.000
_cell.length_c   1.000
_cell.angle_alpha   90.00
_cell.angle_beta   90.00
_cell.angle_gamma   90.00
#
_symmetry.space_group_name_H-M   'P 1'
#
loop_
_entity.id
_entity.type
_entity.pdbx_description
1 polymer ?
#
loop_
_entity_poly.entity_id
_entity_poly.type
_entity_poly.pdbx_seq_one_letter_code
_entity_poly.pdbx_strand_id
1 'polypeptide(L)'
;MTRYLRDLKGQVTEVIDALGQREQYAYDGKGQLLSKLDKEGFLTKYAYTKQGDLSRIQYADGREVKLSYNPLRQLTLVQDWLGETKITPDALGRATAVQYPDGREVSYTYGKSGERTGITYPDGRTVSYGYDEQIRLSEMREGDRVITYGYDAFGRLAEKKFPNGTESAYTYDSKGQLTELVHRDREGVSDRYTYLYDLTGNKTGITKERRGLEAESGAYAYGYDALGRLSQIQKDGKLQTRYGYDAFGNRVLKEDRAGRTTYCHNALNQLITEIREEGSAETALRKAYQYDKRGNLTRITENGQMTQQYVYGALNRLEEAVNGAGKAAKYQYNGLGHRVGKLEGTLSKEQLEGLDPRNGIKAGTEIGNWNQIRYTIDLTREYHNLLVKEEGERSQTYFWDGNVTSYEENGRQSYYLQDELGSPIRMEDETGEVMESYGYGAFGEDLYGNQGEMQPFGYTGYQRDNIAGTYYAQAREYMTEDGRFVGQDLIGGFVEHPETLNRYSYCWNNSLQYVDYDGKFPTIIAGAFIGSVTSGLLSLTTQIIFERKINVKEIGISMIGGAIKGGIAGSGIGIIGGVIATGVTGAATNVATQVCAQGQSLDKVNWASAALDGVIDAATYGYGRYKLKGKGPTVQEQLRKTNDDVHKARLHLAGYGKKRMKGKSYQRAFRRVNTLEDLQDQLAKKWLKDKGLESVKEVEGNFAKKLKEKVLALELETAQRINSMERCEA
;
A
#
# COMPACT_ATOMS: atom_id res chain seq x y z
N MET A 1 -9.77 -24.83 -12.44
CA MET A 1 -8.95 -24.23 -13.53
C MET A 1 -9.63 -22.95 -13.98
N THR A 2 -8.90 -21.82 -14.03
CA THR A 2 -9.39 -20.56 -14.61
C THR A 2 -9.00 -20.48 -16.09
N ARG A 3 -9.92 -20.10 -16.97
CA ARG A 3 -9.70 -19.95 -18.42
C ARG A 3 -9.73 -18.48 -18.82
N TYR A 4 -8.83 -18.09 -19.70
CA TYR A 4 -8.74 -16.74 -20.25
C TYR A 4 -8.95 -16.80 -21.76
N LEU A 5 -9.94 -16.08 -22.26
CA LEU A 5 -10.14 -15.88 -23.70
C LEU A 5 -9.54 -14.54 -24.09
N ARG A 6 -8.91 -14.50 -25.27
CA ARG A 6 -8.19 -13.32 -25.74
C ARG A 6 -8.54 -12.98 -27.17
N ASP A 7 -8.49 -11.69 -27.48
CA ASP A 7 -8.60 -11.19 -28.86
C ASP A 7 -7.28 -11.39 -29.64
N LEU A 8 -7.29 -11.02 -30.94
CA LEU A 8 -6.10 -11.07 -31.80
C LEU A 8 -4.95 -10.13 -31.36
N LYS A 9 -5.23 -9.17 -30.47
CA LYS A 9 -4.24 -8.27 -29.87
C LYS A 9 -3.70 -8.81 -28.53
N GLY A 10 -4.17 -9.99 -28.09
CA GLY A 10 -3.77 -10.64 -26.85
C GLY A 10 -4.47 -10.10 -25.60
N GLN A 11 -5.45 -9.21 -25.74
CA GLN A 11 -6.20 -8.62 -24.63
C GLN A 11 -7.23 -9.63 -24.11
N VAL A 12 -7.41 -9.70 -22.79
CA VAL A 12 -8.37 -10.63 -22.17
C VAL A 12 -9.79 -10.13 -22.41
N THR A 13 -10.60 -10.89 -23.13
CA THR A 13 -12.00 -10.57 -23.43
C THR A 13 -12.98 -11.29 -22.53
N GLU A 14 -12.59 -12.44 -21.96
CA GLU A 14 -13.40 -13.18 -21.00
C GLU A 14 -12.50 -13.94 -20.02
N VAL A 15 -12.91 -13.95 -18.76
CA VAL A 15 -12.33 -14.79 -17.70
C VAL A 15 -13.41 -15.73 -17.20
N ILE A 16 -13.12 -17.03 -17.20
CA ILE A 16 -14.00 -18.07 -16.66
C ILE A 16 -13.29 -18.70 -15.47
N ASP A 17 -13.84 -18.56 -14.27
CA ASP A 17 -13.20 -19.08 -13.06
C ASP A 17 -13.41 -20.60 -12.87
N ALA A 18 -12.85 -21.14 -11.79
CA ALA A 18 -12.93 -22.56 -11.49
C ALA A 18 -14.35 -23.09 -11.24
N LEU A 19 -15.32 -22.22 -10.95
CA LEU A 19 -16.73 -22.56 -10.78
C LEU A 19 -17.55 -22.30 -12.06
N GLY A 20 -16.91 -21.91 -13.16
CA GLY A 20 -17.57 -21.62 -14.44
C GLY A 20 -18.22 -20.23 -14.52
N GLN A 21 -17.99 -19.36 -13.53
CA GLN A 21 -18.53 -18.00 -13.52
C GLN A 21 -17.71 -17.13 -14.47
N ARG A 22 -18.38 -16.19 -15.15
CA ARG A 22 -17.83 -15.47 -16.30
C ARG A 22 -17.77 -13.98 -16.05
N GLU A 23 -16.65 -13.37 -16.43
CA GLU A 23 -16.49 -11.92 -16.50
C GLU A 23 -16.03 -11.55 -17.92
N GLN A 24 -16.60 -10.50 -18.49
CA GLN A 24 -16.37 -10.11 -19.88
C GLN A 24 -15.85 -8.68 -19.99
N TYR A 25 -15.01 -8.46 -21.01
CA TYR A 25 -14.31 -7.21 -21.25
C TYR A 25 -14.41 -6.82 -22.71
N ALA A 26 -14.67 -5.54 -22.97
CA ALA A 26 -14.65 -4.96 -24.31
C ALA A 26 -13.65 -3.80 -24.37
N TYR A 27 -12.96 -3.65 -25.50
CA TYR A 27 -11.92 -2.64 -25.68
C TYR A 27 -12.12 -1.83 -26.95
N ASP A 28 -11.59 -0.62 -26.97
CA ASP A 28 -11.57 0.23 -28.16
C ASP A 28 -10.43 -0.16 -29.13
N GLY A 29 -10.34 0.58 -30.25
CA GLY A 29 -9.26 0.39 -31.23
C GLY A 29 -7.85 0.60 -30.66
N LYS A 30 -7.71 1.40 -29.60
CA LYS A 30 -6.44 1.74 -28.91
C LYS A 30 -6.10 0.76 -27.77
N GLY A 31 -7.00 -0.18 -27.44
CA GLY A 31 -6.84 -1.13 -26.35
C GLY A 31 -7.25 -0.59 -24.98
N GLN A 32 -8.04 0.49 -24.95
CA GLN A 32 -8.62 1.05 -23.73
C GLN A 32 -9.90 0.28 -23.38
N LEU A 33 -10.16 0.01 -22.10
CA LEU A 33 -11.31 -0.77 -21.65
C LEU A 33 -12.59 0.05 -21.82
N LEU A 34 -13.54 -0.39 -22.65
CA LEU A 34 -14.83 0.26 -22.85
C LEU A 34 -15.90 -0.23 -21.88
N SER A 35 -15.88 -1.52 -21.54
CA SER A 35 -16.82 -2.06 -20.58
C SER A 35 -16.31 -3.33 -19.91
N LYS A 36 -16.77 -3.54 -18.68
CA LYS A 36 -16.61 -4.75 -17.89
C LYS A 36 -17.98 -5.23 -17.42
N LEU A 37 -18.35 -6.46 -17.77
CA LEU A 37 -19.49 -7.16 -17.21
C LEU A 37 -18.96 -8.16 -16.19
N ASP A 38 -19.19 -7.90 -14.91
CA ASP A 38 -18.70 -8.78 -13.85
C ASP A 38 -19.51 -10.08 -13.73
N LYS A 39 -19.05 -10.97 -12.84
CA LYS A 39 -19.64 -12.29 -12.64
C LYS A 39 -21.05 -12.28 -12.06
N GLU A 40 -21.46 -11.18 -11.42
CA GLU A 40 -22.82 -11.00 -10.92
C GLU A 40 -23.73 -10.33 -11.96
N GLY A 41 -23.15 -9.79 -13.03
CA GLY A 41 -23.85 -9.14 -14.13
C GLY A 41 -23.89 -7.62 -14.03
N PHE A 42 -23.13 -6.99 -13.13
CA PHE A 42 -23.02 -5.53 -13.14
C PHE A 42 -22.12 -5.09 -14.31
N LEU A 43 -22.73 -4.32 -15.21
CA LEU A 43 -22.03 -3.68 -16.32
C LEU A 43 -21.46 -2.33 -15.89
N THR A 44 -20.14 -2.21 -15.92
CA THR A 44 -19.43 -0.93 -15.80
C THR A 44 -18.96 -0.49 -17.18
N LYS A 45 -19.25 0.76 -17.57
CA LYS A 45 -18.80 1.36 -18.84
C LYS A 45 -17.82 2.49 -18.57
N TYR A 46 -16.87 2.65 -19.48
CA TYR A 46 -15.83 3.66 -19.40
C TYR A 46 -15.82 4.50 -20.67
N ALA A 47 -15.56 5.80 -20.52
CA ALA A 47 -15.33 6.70 -21.65
C ALA A 47 -14.05 7.50 -21.45
N TYR A 48 -13.38 7.83 -22.55
CA TYR A 48 -12.09 8.50 -22.53
C TYR A 48 -12.12 9.83 -23.30
N THR A 49 -11.27 10.77 -22.87
CA THR A 49 -10.98 11.99 -23.63
C THR A 49 -10.30 11.64 -24.96
N LYS A 50 -10.23 12.61 -25.89
CA LYS A 50 -9.49 12.42 -27.15
C LYS A 50 -8.01 12.07 -26.89
N GLN A 51 -7.46 12.56 -25.78
CA GLN A 51 -6.10 12.37 -25.31
C GLN A 51 -5.89 11.01 -24.60
N GLY A 52 -6.97 10.28 -24.29
CA GLY A 52 -6.94 8.95 -23.68
C GLY A 52 -7.02 8.93 -22.15
N ASP A 53 -7.39 10.05 -21.52
CA ASP A 53 -7.66 10.11 -20.08
C ASP A 53 -9.06 9.59 -19.78
N LEU A 54 -9.25 8.90 -18.65
CA LEU A 54 -10.59 8.43 -18.27
C LEU A 54 -11.47 9.64 -17.95
N SER A 55 -12.59 9.79 -18.66
CA SER A 55 -13.50 10.93 -18.55
C SER A 55 -14.81 10.59 -17.86
N ARG A 56 -15.24 9.32 -17.91
CA ARG A 56 -16.53 8.87 -17.38
C ARG A 56 -16.47 7.41 -16.97
N ILE A 57 -17.05 7.10 -15.83
CA ILE A 57 -17.37 5.73 -15.38
C ILE A 57 -18.89 5.68 -15.15
N GLN A 58 -19.56 4.72 -15.76
CA GLN A 58 -20.99 4.52 -15.59
C GLN A 58 -21.24 3.11 -15.01
N TYR A 59 -21.89 3.05 -13.86
CA TYR A 59 -22.21 1.83 -13.16
C TYR A 59 -23.62 1.32 -13.53
N ALA A 60 -23.87 0.03 -13.27
CA ALA A 60 -25.12 -0.61 -13.67
C ALA A 60 -26.36 -0.15 -12.86
N ASP A 61 -26.15 0.43 -11.69
CA ASP A 61 -27.19 1.02 -10.85
C ASP A 61 -27.54 2.47 -11.23
N GLY A 62 -26.94 2.99 -12.31
CA GLY A 62 -27.16 4.34 -12.79
C GLY A 62 -26.23 5.39 -12.17
N ARG A 63 -25.44 5.05 -11.14
CA ARG A 63 -24.39 5.94 -10.63
C ARG A 63 -23.32 6.18 -11.68
N GLU A 64 -22.71 7.35 -11.58
CA GLU A 64 -21.73 7.82 -12.56
C GLU A 64 -20.66 8.67 -11.88
N VAL A 65 -19.46 8.60 -12.45
CA VAL A 65 -18.32 9.46 -12.14
C VAL A 65 -17.89 10.16 -13.41
N LYS A 66 -17.79 11.49 -13.40
CA LYS A 66 -17.22 12.29 -14.48
C LYS A 66 -15.93 12.95 -14.01
N LEU A 67 -14.93 12.95 -14.87
CA LEU A 67 -13.59 13.41 -14.56
C LEU A 67 -13.19 14.47 -15.58
N SER A 68 -12.76 15.63 -15.07
CA SER A 68 -12.26 16.72 -15.91
C SER A 68 -10.80 17.01 -15.61
N TYR A 69 -10.08 17.38 -16.67
CA TYR A 69 -8.65 17.64 -16.63
C TYR A 69 -8.35 19.01 -17.22
N ASN A 70 -7.29 19.64 -16.74
CA ASN A 70 -6.74 20.82 -17.39
C ASN A 70 -5.90 20.45 -18.64
N PRO A 71 -5.40 21.43 -19.43
CA PRO A 71 -4.58 21.15 -20.62
C PRO A 71 -3.28 20.37 -20.35
N LEU A 72 -2.80 20.33 -19.10
CA LEU A 72 -1.66 19.53 -18.67
C LEU A 72 -2.04 18.08 -18.30
N ARG A 73 -3.31 17.69 -18.51
CA ARG A 73 -3.87 16.38 -18.15
C ARG A 73 -3.85 16.09 -16.64
N GLN A 74 -3.84 17.15 -15.84
CA GLN A 74 -4.01 17.07 -14.39
C GLN A 74 -5.49 17.09 -14.08
N LEU A 75 -5.95 16.18 -13.22
CA LEU A 75 -7.34 16.16 -12.79
C LEU A 75 -7.68 17.41 -11.98
N THR A 76 -8.80 18.04 -12.32
CA THR A 76 -9.28 19.26 -11.64
C THR A 76 -10.69 19.13 -11.08
N LEU A 77 -11.46 18.13 -11.53
CA LEU A 77 -12.85 17.95 -11.07
C LEU A 77 -13.23 16.48 -11.12
N VAL A 78 -13.82 16.01 -10.01
CA VAL A 78 -14.59 14.77 -9.93
C VAL A 78 -16.03 15.15 -9.69
N GLN A 79 -16.94 14.69 -10.54
CA GLN A 79 -18.37 14.85 -10.33
C GLN A 79 -19.00 13.47 -10.19
N ASP A 80 -19.63 13.20 -9.05
CA ASP A 80 -20.28 11.91 -8.74
C ASP A 80 -21.64 12.14 -8.06
N TRP A 81 -22.22 11.09 -7.47
CA TRP A 81 -23.51 11.14 -6.78
C TRP A 81 -23.51 11.93 -5.47
N LEU A 82 -22.34 12.31 -4.94
CA LEU A 82 -22.20 13.19 -3.78
C LEU A 82 -22.06 14.66 -4.20
N GLY A 83 -21.74 14.93 -5.47
CA GLY A 83 -21.62 16.27 -6.03
C GLY A 83 -20.25 16.50 -6.68
N GLU A 84 -19.76 17.74 -6.61
CA GLU A 84 -18.49 18.14 -7.22
C GLU A 84 -17.36 18.19 -6.19
N THR A 85 -16.29 17.43 -6.43
CA THR A 85 -15.01 17.60 -5.74
C THR A 85 -14.03 18.31 -6.67
N LYS A 86 -13.63 19.53 -6.31
CA LYS A 86 -12.70 20.34 -7.10
C LYS A 86 -11.29 20.18 -6.57
N ILE A 87 -10.33 20.05 -7.48
CA ILE A 87 -8.92 19.89 -7.19
C ILE A 87 -8.17 21.02 -7.88
N THR A 88 -7.37 21.73 -7.11
CA THR A 88 -6.52 22.81 -7.61
C THR A 88 -5.07 22.34 -7.67
N PRO A 89 -4.57 21.92 -8.84
CA PRO A 89 -3.18 21.51 -8.99
C PRO A 89 -2.22 22.70 -9.11
N ASP A 90 -0.98 22.53 -8.66
CA ASP A 90 0.15 23.38 -9.02
C ASP A 90 0.73 22.99 -10.40
N ALA A 91 1.79 23.69 -10.81
CA ALA A 91 2.46 23.45 -12.09
C ALA A 91 3.06 22.04 -12.25
N LEU A 92 3.28 21.31 -11.15
CA LEU A 92 3.79 19.92 -11.13
C LEU A 92 2.67 18.88 -11.02
N GLY A 93 1.41 19.31 -10.98
CA GLY A 93 0.25 18.43 -10.85
C GLY A 93 -0.01 18.02 -9.42
N ARG A 94 0.42 18.86 -8.46
CA ARG A 94 0.21 18.65 -7.03
C ARG A 94 -1.00 19.41 -6.50
N ALA A 95 -1.92 18.73 -5.82
CA ALA A 95 -3.08 19.39 -5.24
C ALA A 95 -2.61 20.38 -4.18
N THR A 96 -2.90 21.64 -4.43
CA THR A 96 -2.76 22.73 -3.46
C THR A 96 -4.06 22.95 -2.70
N ALA A 97 -5.20 22.53 -3.24
CA ALA A 97 -6.49 22.51 -2.56
C ALA A 97 -7.39 21.39 -3.11
N VAL A 98 -8.21 20.85 -2.22
CA VAL A 98 -9.30 19.91 -2.50
C VAL A 98 -10.56 20.45 -1.81
N GLN A 99 -11.53 20.90 -2.62
CA GLN A 99 -12.83 21.36 -2.14
C GLN A 99 -13.87 20.25 -2.35
N TYR A 100 -14.50 19.83 -1.26
CA TYR A 100 -15.53 18.79 -1.22
C TYR A 100 -16.92 19.34 -1.61
N PRO A 101 -17.88 18.46 -1.96
CA PRO A 101 -19.22 18.88 -2.40
C PRO A 101 -19.99 19.72 -1.38
N ASP A 102 -19.71 19.56 -0.09
CA ASP A 102 -20.33 20.31 1.01
C ASP A 102 -19.60 21.61 1.36
N GLY A 103 -18.58 21.98 0.58
CA GLY A 103 -17.82 23.21 0.75
C GLY A 103 -16.62 23.12 1.68
N ARG A 104 -16.43 21.99 2.40
CA ARG A 104 -15.20 21.75 3.16
C ARG A 104 -14.00 21.77 2.23
N GLU A 105 -12.89 22.35 2.66
CA GLU A 105 -11.67 22.44 1.89
C GLU A 105 -10.47 21.92 2.69
N VAL A 106 -9.58 21.19 2.01
CA VAL A 106 -8.26 20.83 2.54
C VAL A 106 -7.22 21.42 1.60
N SER A 107 -6.28 22.20 2.12
CA SER A 107 -5.22 22.80 1.31
C SER A 107 -3.84 22.33 1.72
N TYR A 108 -2.89 22.36 0.78
CA TYR A 108 -1.55 21.83 0.95
C TYR A 108 -0.52 22.83 0.48
N THR A 109 0.61 22.88 1.19
CA THR A 109 1.80 23.62 0.75
C THR A 109 2.95 22.65 0.51
N TYR A 110 3.81 23.02 -0.42
CA TYR A 110 4.98 22.22 -0.76
C TYR A 110 6.24 23.05 -0.84
N GLY A 111 7.34 22.43 -0.45
CA GLY A 111 8.68 22.97 -0.61
C GLY A 111 9.22 22.80 -2.03
N LYS A 112 10.48 23.20 -2.19
CA LYS A 112 11.14 23.27 -3.50
C LYS A 112 11.50 21.89 -4.05
N SER A 113 11.68 20.89 -3.19
CA SER A 113 12.13 19.54 -3.58
C SER A 113 10.97 18.57 -3.83
N GLY A 114 9.72 18.98 -3.60
CA GLY A 114 8.56 18.13 -3.79
C GLY A 114 7.76 17.86 -2.51
N GLU A 115 8.44 18.01 -1.37
CA GLU A 115 8.00 17.69 -0.02
C GLU A 115 6.81 18.53 0.44
N ARG A 116 5.88 17.90 1.17
CA ARG A 116 4.71 18.59 1.74
C ARG A 116 5.14 19.38 2.96
N THR A 117 5.09 20.70 2.92
CA THR A 117 5.48 21.58 4.03
C THR A 117 4.33 21.95 4.95
N GLY A 118 3.09 21.69 4.53
CA GLY A 118 1.93 21.88 5.40
C GLY A 118 0.62 21.43 4.82
N ILE A 119 -0.36 21.31 5.70
CA ILE A 119 -1.76 21.00 5.43
C ILE A 119 -2.65 21.93 6.25
N THR A 120 -3.72 22.43 5.64
CA THR A 120 -4.78 23.19 6.31
C THR A 120 -6.06 22.37 6.26
N TYR A 121 -6.66 22.16 7.43
CA TYR A 121 -7.88 21.40 7.63
C TYR A 121 -9.12 22.26 7.35
N PRO A 122 -10.32 21.65 7.19
CA PRO A 122 -11.54 22.40 6.86
C PRO A 122 -11.94 23.49 7.85
N ASP A 123 -11.53 23.36 9.11
CA ASP A 123 -11.82 24.31 10.17
C ASP A 123 -10.74 25.41 10.31
N GLY A 124 -9.73 25.39 9.43
CA GLY A 124 -8.64 26.36 9.41
C GLY A 124 -7.41 25.98 10.24
N ARG A 125 -7.44 24.88 11.00
CA ARG A 125 -6.22 24.38 11.67
C ARG A 125 -5.14 24.06 10.64
N THR A 126 -3.90 24.37 10.99
CA THR A 126 -2.73 24.13 10.12
C THR A 126 -1.73 23.24 10.80
N VAL A 127 -1.24 22.24 10.07
CA VAL A 127 -0.04 21.48 10.44
C VAL A 127 1.07 21.82 9.48
N SER A 128 2.25 22.15 10.00
CA SER A 128 3.47 22.35 9.21
C SER A 128 4.46 21.21 9.41
N TYR A 129 5.17 20.88 8.34
CA TYR A 129 6.19 19.83 8.30
C TYR A 129 7.56 20.44 8.01
N GLY A 130 8.49 20.28 8.95
CA GLY A 130 9.89 20.66 8.82
C GLY A 130 10.74 19.48 8.34
N TYR A 131 11.73 19.76 7.51
CA TYR A 131 12.62 18.75 6.94
C TYR A 131 14.08 19.09 7.21
N ASP A 132 14.90 18.06 7.43
CA ASP A 132 16.35 18.21 7.52
C ASP A 132 17.01 18.40 6.14
N GLU A 133 18.34 18.55 6.13
CA GLU A 133 19.12 18.75 4.90
C GLU A 133 19.02 17.58 3.89
N GLN A 134 18.60 16.39 4.34
CA GLN A 134 18.39 15.21 3.52
C GLN A 134 16.93 15.01 3.09
N ILE A 135 16.05 16.00 3.35
CA ILE A 135 14.61 15.95 3.04
C ILE A 135 13.89 14.81 3.81
N ARG A 136 14.33 14.56 5.05
CA ARG A 136 13.61 13.70 5.99
C ARG A 136 12.86 14.56 6.99
N LEU A 137 11.69 14.12 7.42
CA LEU A 137 10.87 14.88 8.36
C LEU A 137 11.60 15.05 9.69
N SER A 138 11.89 16.28 10.08
CA SER A 138 12.51 16.59 11.36
C SER A 138 11.51 17.13 12.37
N GLU A 139 10.41 17.72 11.91
CA GLU A 139 9.42 18.36 12.76
C GLU A 139 8.01 18.24 12.16
N MET A 140 7.02 17.92 13.00
CA MET A 140 5.60 18.15 12.71
C MET A 140 5.03 19.08 13.78
N ARG A 141 4.38 20.17 13.35
CA ARG A 141 3.92 21.24 14.24
C ARG A 141 2.46 21.58 14.01
N GLU A 142 1.69 21.58 15.10
CA GLU A 142 0.30 22.04 15.17
C GLU A 142 0.21 23.14 16.24
N GLY A 143 0.19 24.41 15.83
CA GLY A 143 0.32 25.53 16.78
C GLY A 143 1.62 25.44 17.60
N ASP A 144 1.49 25.42 18.93
CA ASP A 144 2.63 25.27 19.86
C ASP A 144 3.04 23.81 20.12
N ARG A 145 2.26 22.84 19.62
CA ARG A 145 2.53 21.41 19.81
C ARG A 145 3.48 20.94 18.71
N VAL A 146 4.63 20.40 19.14
CA VAL A 146 5.72 19.98 18.23
C VAL A 146 6.11 18.54 18.49
N ILE A 147 6.01 17.71 17.45
CA ILE A 147 6.63 16.39 17.43
C ILE A 147 7.94 16.50 16.65
N THR A 148 9.03 15.99 17.22
CA THR A 148 10.35 16.00 16.59
C THR A 148 10.84 14.60 16.28
N TYR A 149 11.66 14.50 15.24
CA TYR A 149 12.12 13.24 14.67
C TYR A 149 13.64 13.27 14.53
N GLY A 150 14.31 12.30 15.14
CA GLY A 150 15.74 12.09 15.06
C GLY A 150 16.08 10.87 14.22
N TYR A 151 17.19 10.92 13.50
CA TYR A 151 17.63 9.84 12.62
C TYR A 151 19.05 9.37 12.96
N ASP A 152 19.32 8.09 12.72
CA ASP A 152 20.67 7.54 12.80
C ASP A 152 21.54 7.92 11.59
N ALA A 153 22.82 7.52 11.64
CA ALA A 153 23.79 7.78 10.58
C ALA A 153 23.46 7.10 9.24
N PHE A 154 22.51 6.16 9.21
CA PHE A 154 22.09 5.44 8.01
C PHE A 154 20.79 5.97 7.41
N GLY A 155 20.17 6.99 7.99
CA GLY A 155 18.94 7.54 7.46
C GLY A 155 17.66 7.08 8.16
N ARG A 156 17.75 6.18 9.15
CA ARG A 156 16.60 5.49 9.75
C ARG A 156 16.11 6.25 10.98
N LEU A 157 14.81 6.27 11.23
CA LEU A 157 14.24 6.96 12.40
C LEU A 157 14.82 6.33 13.67
N ALA A 158 15.48 7.11 14.50
CA ALA A 158 16.06 6.67 15.76
C ALA A 158 15.27 7.16 16.96
N GLU A 159 14.58 8.30 16.84
CA GLU A 159 13.89 8.95 17.94
C GLU A 159 12.64 9.70 17.44
N LYS A 160 11.57 9.66 18.23
CA LYS A 160 10.38 10.50 18.08
C LYS A 160 9.98 11.07 19.43
N LYS A 161 9.88 12.39 19.57
CA LYS A 161 9.50 13.06 20.83
C LYS A 161 8.16 13.76 20.70
N PHE A 162 7.29 13.54 21.66
CA PHE A 162 5.94 14.10 21.71
C PHE A 162 5.87 15.32 22.65
N PRO A 163 4.90 16.23 22.43
CA PRO A 163 4.72 17.43 23.27
C PRO A 163 4.41 17.13 24.74
N ASN A 164 3.81 15.98 25.04
CA ASN A 164 3.47 15.54 26.40
C ASN A 164 4.70 15.02 27.19
N GLY A 165 5.90 15.03 26.58
CA GLY A 165 7.15 14.56 27.19
C GLY A 165 7.45 13.09 26.96
N THR A 166 6.54 12.35 26.32
CA THR A 166 6.78 10.96 25.92
C THR A 166 7.72 10.90 24.72
N GLU A 167 8.57 9.88 24.68
CA GLU A 167 9.50 9.64 23.57
C GLU A 167 9.45 8.18 23.11
N SER A 168 9.78 7.96 21.84
CA SER A 168 9.95 6.64 21.23
C SER A 168 11.35 6.53 20.67
N ALA A 169 12.04 5.43 20.98
CA ALA A 169 13.38 5.14 20.49
C ALA A 169 13.40 3.84 19.67
N TYR A 170 14.20 3.84 18.60
CA TYR A 170 14.28 2.76 17.63
C TYR A 170 15.74 2.34 17.44
N THR A 171 16.02 1.06 17.66
CA THR A 171 17.36 0.47 17.48
C THR A 171 17.33 -0.55 16.36
N TYR A 172 18.37 -0.59 15.53
CA TYR A 172 18.45 -1.48 14.38
C TYR A 172 19.73 -2.30 14.36
N ASP A 173 19.66 -3.46 13.70
CA ASP A 173 20.84 -4.25 13.36
C ASP A 173 21.60 -3.67 12.14
N SER A 174 22.69 -4.36 11.78
CA SER A 174 23.53 -4.04 10.62
C SER A 174 22.87 -4.32 9.26
N LYS A 175 21.76 -5.06 9.24
CA LYS A 175 20.97 -5.39 8.05
C LYS A 175 19.82 -4.40 7.82
N GLY A 176 19.53 -3.50 8.77
CA GLY A 176 18.43 -2.56 8.64
C GLY A 176 17.15 -2.98 9.38
N GLN A 177 17.16 -4.08 10.12
CA GLN A 177 16.00 -4.61 10.82
C GLN A 177 15.86 -3.97 12.20
N LEU A 178 14.64 -3.64 12.61
CA LEU A 178 14.36 -3.04 13.92
C LEU A 178 14.56 -4.09 15.01
N THR A 179 15.56 -3.94 15.87
CA THR A 179 15.82 -4.87 16.97
C THR A 179 15.20 -4.42 18.29
N GLU A 180 14.92 -3.13 18.45
CA GLU A 180 14.26 -2.62 19.65
C GLU A 180 13.37 -1.40 19.36
N LEU A 181 12.19 -1.38 19.96
CA LEU A 181 11.29 -0.23 20.06
C LEU A 181 11.00 0.03 21.54
N VAL A 182 11.26 1.26 22.01
CA VAL A 182 11.01 1.66 23.40
C VAL A 182 10.15 2.91 23.42
N HIS A 183 9.05 2.87 24.16
CA HIS A 183 8.30 4.07 24.55
C HIS A 183 8.62 4.42 26.01
N ARG A 184 8.88 5.70 26.26
CA ARG A 184 9.24 6.21 27.58
C ARG A 184 8.46 7.47 27.89
N ASP A 185 7.79 7.46 29.03
CA ASP A 185 7.08 8.61 29.60
C ASP A 185 7.79 9.10 30.88
N ARG A 186 7.16 10.01 31.61
CA ARG A 186 7.68 10.57 32.87
C ARG A 186 7.89 9.52 33.99
N GLU A 187 7.23 8.37 33.93
CA GLU A 187 7.35 7.28 34.91
C GLU A 187 8.41 6.25 34.50
N GLY A 188 8.94 6.34 33.29
CA GLY A 188 9.95 5.45 32.75
C GLY A 188 9.47 4.73 31.50
N VAL A 189 9.94 3.51 31.30
CA VAL A 189 9.55 2.70 30.14
C VAL A 189 8.08 2.31 30.28
N SER A 190 7.24 2.73 29.34
CA SER A 190 5.84 2.33 29.26
C SER A 190 5.69 1.04 28.44
N ASP A 191 6.43 0.93 27.33
CA ASP A 191 6.56 -0.31 26.58
C ASP A 191 7.96 -0.49 25.99
N ARG A 192 8.46 -1.73 25.99
CA ARG A 192 9.66 -2.16 25.24
C ARG A 192 9.35 -3.42 24.44
N TYR A 193 9.76 -3.41 23.17
CA TYR A 193 9.69 -4.55 22.27
C TYR A 193 11.11 -4.85 21.78
N THR A 194 11.60 -6.06 22.01
CA THR A 194 12.87 -6.55 21.46
C THR A 194 12.60 -7.63 20.44
N TYR A 195 13.11 -7.44 19.22
CA TYR A 195 12.81 -8.30 18.08
C TYR A 195 13.99 -9.20 17.71
N LEU A 196 13.68 -10.44 17.33
CA LEU A 196 14.62 -11.40 16.78
C LEU A 196 14.20 -11.80 15.37
N TYR A 197 15.19 -12.03 14.51
CA TYR A 197 14.98 -12.39 13.10
C TYR A 197 15.79 -13.60 12.69
N ASP A 198 15.29 -14.37 11.72
CA ASP A 198 16.08 -15.35 10.99
C ASP A 198 16.89 -14.72 9.84
N LEU A 199 17.63 -15.56 9.10
CA LEU A 199 18.45 -15.10 7.98
C LEU A 199 17.64 -14.59 6.78
N THR A 200 16.36 -14.97 6.69
CA THR A 200 15.42 -14.54 5.64
C THR A 200 14.59 -13.32 6.06
N GLY A 201 14.83 -12.79 7.27
CA GLY A 201 14.13 -11.62 7.81
C GLY A 201 12.76 -11.92 8.40
N ASN A 202 12.40 -13.19 8.61
CA ASN A 202 11.20 -13.51 9.38
C ASN A 202 11.47 -13.21 10.85
N LYS A 203 10.48 -12.62 11.52
CA LYS A 203 10.54 -12.33 12.94
C LYS A 203 10.40 -13.62 13.73
N THR A 204 11.48 -14.12 14.34
CA THR A 204 11.48 -15.38 15.11
C THR A 204 11.12 -15.18 16.58
N GLY A 205 11.15 -13.95 17.09
CA GLY A 205 10.69 -13.66 18.43
C GLY A 205 10.45 -12.19 18.72
N ILE A 206 9.62 -11.94 19.74
CA ILE A 206 9.40 -10.62 20.35
C ILE A 206 9.40 -10.80 21.86
N THR A 207 10.25 -10.07 22.57
CA THR A 207 10.08 -9.87 24.01
C THR A 207 9.31 -8.57 24.23
N LYS A 208 8.18 -8.65 24.93
CA LYS A 208 7.34 -7.50 25.28
C LYS A 208 7.46 -7.19 26.77
N GLU A 209 7.76 -5.95 27.11
CA GLU A 209 7.67 -5.41 28.48
C GLU A 209 6.70 -4.23 28.46
N ARG A 210 5.45 -4.46 28.87
CA ARG A 210 4.39 -3.45 28.83
C ARG A 210 3.90 -3.14 30.24
N ARG A 211 4.11 -1.91 30.71
CA ARG A 211 3.75 -1.47 32.07
C ARG A 211 2.24 -1.62 32.30
N GLY A 212 1.85 -2.35 33.34
CA GLY A 212 0.45 -2.62 33.69
C GLY A 212 -0.29 -3.59 32.75
N LEU A 213 0.42 -4.26 31.84
CA LEU A 213 -0.13 -5.22 30.88
C LEU A 213 0.66 -6.54 30.93
N GLU A 214 0.76 -7.13 32.12
CA GLU A 214 1.55 -8.34 32.40
C GLU A 214 1.05 -9.55 31.61
N ALA A 215 -0.27 -9.62 31.36
CA ALA A 215 -0.87 -10.69 30.56
C ALA A 215 -0.39 -10.68 29.09
N GLU A 216 0.04 -9.53 28.57
CA GLU A 216 0.65 -9.39 27.25
C GLU A 216 2.18 -9.42 27.28
N SER A 217 2.80 -8.98 28.37
CA SER A 217 4.27 -9.03 28.55
C SER A 217 4.80 -10.46 28.53
N GLY A 218 6.05 -10.65 28.10
CA GLY A 218 6.71 -11.96 28.02
C GLY A 218 7.47 -12.18 26.71
N ALA A 219 8.10 -13.35 26.60
CA ALA A 219 8.90 -13.74 25.45
C ALA A 219 8.07 -14.58 24.46
N TYR A 220 7.83 -14.03 23.28
CA TYR A 220 7.15 -14.70 22.18
C TYR A 220 8.18 -15.31 21.23
N ALA A 221 7.95 -16.55 20.81
CA ALA A 221 8.71 -17.23 19.77
C ALA A 221 7.78 -17.65 18.62
N TYR A 222 8.21 -17.40 17.40
CA TYR A 222 7.45 -17.64 16.18
C TYR A 222 8.12 -18.69 15.31
N GLY A 223 7.35 -19.71 14.94
CA GLY A 223 7.76 -20.74 13.99
C GLY A 223 7.13 -20.50 12.63
N TYR A 224 7.85 -20.84 11.57
CA TYR A 224 7.41 -20.74 10.19
C TYR A 224 7.47 -22.11 9.51
N ASP A 225 6.61 -22.35 8.53
CA ASP A 225 6.76 -23.51 7.65
C ASP A 225 7.80 -23.26 6.55
N ALA A 226 8.06 -24.27 5.71
CA ALA A 226 9.07 -24.20 4.66
C ALA A 226 8.80 -23.13 3.58
N LEU A 227 7.58 -22.57 3.54
CA LEU A 227 7.19 -21.49 2.64
C LEU A 227 7.19 -20.11 3.34
N GLY A 228 7.68 -20.03 4.59
CA GLY A 228 7.75 -18.79 5.35
C GLY A 228 6.41 -18.33 5.92
N ARG A 229 5.42 -19.23 6.04
CA ARG A 229 4.10 -18.90 6.63
C ARG A 229 4.13 -19.14 8.13
N LEU A 230 3.53 -18.26 8.92
CA LEU A 230 3.50 -18.36 10.38
C LEU A 230 2.77 -19.65 10.81
N SER A 231 3.49 -20.60 11.39
CA SER A 231 2.99 -21.94 11.73
C SER A 231 2.84 -22.17 13.22
N GLN A 232 3.54 -21.41 14.06
CA GLN A 232 3.52 -21.59 15.50
C GLN A 232 3.78 -20.28 16.25
N ILE A 233 3.08 -20.09 17.37
CA ILE A 233 3.35 -19.05 18.36
C ILE A 233 3.52 -19.70 19.73
N GLN A 234 4.62 -19.40 20.41
CA GLN A 234 4.84 -19.76 21.81
C GLN A 234 5.00 -18.47 22.63
N LYS A 235 4.53 -18.48 23.87
CA LYS A 235 4.75 -17.42 24.86
C LYS A 235 5.37 -18.04 26.10
N ASP A 236 6.52 -17.53 26.52
CA ASP A 236 7.29 -18.01 27.68
C ASP A 236 7.54 -19.52 27.63
N GLY A 237 7.91 -20.02 26.44
CA GLY A 237 8.14 -21.45 26.18
C GLY A 237 6.89 -22.32 26.12
N LYS A 238 5.69 -21.74 26.28
CA LYS A 238 4.41 -22.45 26.21
C LYS A 238 3.72 -22.19 24.89
N LEU A 239 3.31 -23.26 24.21
CA LEU A 239 2.52 -23.18 22.99
C LEU A 239 1.26 -22.34 23.20
N GLN A 240 1.07 -21.32 22.36
CA GLN A 240 -0.14 -20.51 22.33
C GLN A 240 -1.00 -20.85 21.12
N THR A 241 -0.38 -20.98 19.94
CA THR A 241 -1.11 -21.21 18.70
C THR A 241 -0.31 -22.08 17.73
N ARG A 242 -1.00 -22.97 17.01
CA ARG A 242 -0.49 -23.62 15.79
C ARG A 242 -1.40 -23.30 14.62
N TYR A 243 -0.80 -23.08 13.46
CA TYR A 243 -1.51 -22.92 12.20
C TYR A 243 -1.09 -24.01 11.22
N GLY A 244 -2.05 -24.46 10.41
CA GLY A 244 -1.80 -25.31 9.26
C GLY A 244 -2.41 -24.68 8.01
N TYR A 245 -1.76 -24.88 6.86
CA TYR A 245 -2.18 -24.31 5.58
C TYR A 245 -2.17 -25.36 4.47
N ASP A 246 -3.07 -25.21 3.50
CA ASP A 246 -3.03 -26.00 2.27
C ASP A 246 -1.95 -25.48 1.28
N ALA A 247 -1.84 -26.15 0.12
CA ALA A 247 -0.89 -25.78 -0.94
C ALA A 247 -1.20 -24.42 -1.60
N PHE A 248 -2.40 -23.87 -1.42
CA PHE A 248 -2.82 -22.58 -1.94
C PHE A 248 -2.72 -21.47 -0.89
N GLY A 249 -2.17 -21.76 0.30
CA GLY A 249 -2.02 -20.78 1.37
C GLY A 249 -3.33 -20.47 2.11
N ASN A 250 -4.38 -21.28 1.96
CA ASN A 250 -5.54 -21.16 2.85
C ASN A 250 -5.20 -21.78 4.21
N ARG A 251 -5.53 -21.10 5.31
CA ARG A 251 -5.46 -21.68 6.65
C ARG A 251 -6.48 -22.81 6.74
N VAL A 252 -6.04 -24.02 7.11
CA VAL A 252 -6.91 -25.21 7.27
C VAL A 252 -7.03 -25.66 8.73
N LEU A 253 -6.14 -25.17 9.59
CA LEU A 253 -6.07 -25.51 11.00
C LEU A 253 -5.63 -24.30 11.83
N LYS A 254 -6.28 -24.08 12.97
CA LYS A 254 -5.82 -23.23 14.08
C LYS A 254 -6.03 -24.01 15.38
N GLU A 255 -4.98 -24.22 16.17
CA GLU A 255 -5.08 -24.80 17.50
C GLU A 255 -4.59 -23.77 18.52
N ASP A 256 -5.44 -23.41 19.48
CA ASP A 256 -5.10 -22.47 20.54
C ASP A 256 -5.77 -22.87 21.87
N ARG A 257 -5.82 -21.95 22.83
CA ARG A 257 -6.46 -22.20 24.13
C ARG A 257 -7.97 -22.42 24.05
N ALA A 258 -8.64 -21.92 23.00
CA ALA A 258 -10.06 -22.14 22.77
C ALA A 258 -10.34 -23.50 22.12
N GLY A 259 -9.31 -24.19 21.64
CA GLY A 259 -9.39 -25.55 21.10
C GLY A 259 -8.92 -25.63 19.66
N ARG A 260 -9.39 -26.68 18.97
CA ARG A 260 -9.02 -26.95 17.59
C ARG A 260 -10.09 -26.39 16.65
N THR A 261 -9.67 -25.53 15.74
CA THR A 261 -10.50 -24.97 14.67
C THR A 261 -10.03 -25.49 13.32
N THR A 262 -10.94 -26.02 12.52
CA THR A 262 -10.68 -26.49 11.16
C THR A 262 -11.46 -25.65 10.14
N TYR A 263 -10.84 -25.41 8.99
CA TYR A 263 -11.38 -24.51 7.97
C TYR A 263 -11.45 -25.22 6.61
N CYS A 264 -12.61 -25.13 5.95
CA CYS A 264 -12.82 -25.71 4.62
C CYS A 264 -12.95 -24.61 3.57
N HIS A 265 -12.27 -24.79 2.44
CA HIS A 265 -12.23 -23.82 1.35
C HIS A 265 -12.74 -24.44 0.05
N ASN A 266 -13.30 -23.62 -0.84
CA ASN A 266 -13.65 -24.06 -2.19
C ASN A 266 -12.50 -23.82 -3.20
N ALA A 267 -12.73 -24.20 -4.46
CA ALA A 267 -11.76 -24.06 -5.54
C ALA A 267 -11.39 -22.60 -5.92
N LEU A 268 -12.06 -21.60 -5.34
CA LEU A 268 -11.74 -20.18 -5.47
C LEU A 268 -11.06 -19.62 -4.22
N ASN A 269 -10.61 -20.47 -3.29
CA ASN A 269 -10.02 -20.08 -2.00
C ASN A 269 -11.00 -19.36 -1.05
N GLN A 270 -12.31 -19.43 -1.30
CA GLN A 270 -13.31 -18.88 -0.37
C GLN A 270 -13.44 -19.80 0.83
N LEU A 271 -13.38 -19.24 2.06
CA LEU A 271 -13.68 -19.97 3.28
C LEU A 271 -15.17 -20.31 3.27
N ILE A 272 -15.56 -21.58 3.39
CA ILE A 272 -16.96 -22.03 3.33
C ILE A 272 -17.47 -22.43 4.71
N THR A 273 -16.66 -23.12 5.50
CA THR A 273 -17.00 -23.52 6.86
C THR A 273 -15.82 -23.41 7.80
N GLU A 274 -16.10 -23.05 9.04
CA GLU A 274 -15.20 -23.14 10.18
C GLU A 274 -15.88 -24.01 11.24
N ILE A 275 -15.14 -24.97 11.80
CA ILE A 275 -15.63 -25.84 12.87
C ILE A 275 -14.63 -25.76 14.01
N ARG A 276 -15.07 -25.27 15.17
CA ARG A 276 -14.30 -25.28 16.40
C ARG A 276 -14.78 -26.40 17.31
N GLU A 277 -13.88 -27.31 17.66
CA GLU A 277 -14.15 -28.43 18.56
C GLU A 277 -13.94 -27.97 20.02
N GLU A 278 -15.04 -27.74 20.74
CA GLU A 278 -15.03 -27.46 22.18
C GLU A 278 -15.41 -28.73 22.97
N GLY A 279 -14.53 -29.74 22.97
CA GLY A 279 -14.79 -31.01 23.64
C GLY A 279 -15.45 -32.06 22.73
N SER A 280 -16.78 -32.16 22.70
CA SER A 280 -17.50 -33.18 21.90
C SER A 280 -17.96 -32.64 20.54
N ALA A 281 -18.28 -33.52 19.59
CA ALA A 281 -18.80 -33.11 18.27
C ALA A 281 -20.16 -32.35 18.34
N GLU A 282 -20.89 -32.53 19.43
CA GLU A 282 -22.21 -31.91 19.71
C GLU A 282 -22.09 -30.48 20.25
N THR A 283 -20.93 -30.13 20.83
CA THR A 283 -20.61 -28.81 21.38
C THR A 283 -19.77 -27.97 20.42
N ALA A 284 -19.49 -28.50 19.22
CA ALA A 284 -18.70 -27.80 18.22
C ALA A 284 -19.43 -26.56 17.68
N LEU A 285 -18.78 -25.40 17.74
CA LEU A 285 -19.25 -24.19 17.08
C LEU A 285 -19.04 -24.32 15.57
N ARG A 286 -20.11 -24.13 14.78
CA ARG A 286 -20.08 -24.27 13.32
C ARG A 286 -20.44 -22.95 12.67
N LYS A 287 -19.47 -22.33 12.00
CA LYS A 287 -19.71 -21.18 11.14
C LYS A 287 -19.77 -21.59 9.68
N ALA A 288 -20.67 -20.96 8.93
CA ALA A 288 -20.77 -21.09 7.49
C ALA A 288 -20.73 -19.71 6.84
N TYR A 289 -20.06 -19.65 5.70
CA TYR A 289 -19.72 -18.42 5.00
C TYR A 289 -20.28 -18.45 3.57
N GLN A 290 -20.91 -17.36 3.14
CA GLN A 290 -21.53 -17.24 1.82
C GLN A 290 -20.91 -16.07 1.05
N TYR A 291 -20.79 -16.21 -0.28
CA TYR A 291 -20.17 -15.20 -1.14
C TYR A 291 -21.06 -14.87 -2.33
N ASP A 292 -20.93 -13.65 -2.84
CA ASP A 292 -21.40 -13.32 -4.19
C ASP A 292 -20.46 -13.93 -5.26
N LYS A 293 -20.85 -13.86 -6.54
CA LYS A 293 -20.02 -14.38 -7.64
C LYS A 293 -18.78 -13.52 -7.90
N ARG A 294 -18.74 -12.28 -7.42
CA ARG A 294 -17.55 -11.41 -7.51
C ARG A 294 -16.51 -11.78 -6.45
N GLY A 295 -16.90 -12.63 -5.50
CA GLY A 295 -16.05 -13.19 -4.47
C GLY A 295 -16.02 -12.36 -3.20
N ASN A 296 -17.05 -11.58 -2.92
CA ASN A 296 -17.20 -10.87 -1.66
C ASN A 296 -18.04 -11.70 -0.68
N LEU A 297 -17.61 -11.78 0.58
CA LEU A 297 -18.35 -12.43 1.66
C LEU A 297 -19.64 -11.66 1.92
N THR A 298 -20.80 -12.32 1.78
CA THR A 298 -22.13 -11.73 1.94
C THR A 298 -22.84 -12.16 3.21
N ARG A 299 -22.45 -13.28 3.83
CA ARG A 299 -23.10 -13.76 5.05
C ARG A 299 -22.20 -14.67 5.87
N ILE A 300 -22.30 -14.55 7.19
CA ILE A 300 -21.78 -15.50 8.18
C ILE A 300 -22.97 -15.98 9.01
N THR A 301 -23.08 -17.30 9.16
CA THR A 301 -24.01 -17.92 10.10
C THR A 301 -23.26 -18.79 11.09
N GLU A 302 -23.60 -18.72 12.37
CA GLU A 302 -23.10 -19.58 13.43
C GLU A 302 -24.23 -20.47 13.93
N ASN A 303 -24.04 -21.79 13.89
CA ASN A 303 -25.05 -22.80 14.25
C ASN A 303 -26.42 -22.56 13.57
N GLY A 304 -26.39 -22.06 12.32
CA GLY A 304 -27.57 -21.72 11.52
C GLY A 304 -28.16 -20.34 11.76
N GLN A 305 -27.72 -19.61 12.79
CA GLN A 305 -28.15 -18.24 13.06
C GLN A 305 -27.23 -17.23 12.36
N MET A 306 -27.79 -16.18 11.76
CA MET A 306 -27.00 -15.13 11.12
C MET A 306 -26.24 -14.29 12.16
N THR A 307 -24.93 -14.20 12.01
CA THR A 307 -24.07 -13.35 12.86
C THR A 307 -23.59 -12.12 12.13
N GLN A 308 -23.40 -12.20 10.80
CA GLN A 308 -23.08 -11.07 9.95
C GLN A 308 -23.75 -11.21 8.57
N GLN A 309 -24.14 -10.08 8.00
CA GLN A 309 -24.62 -9.96 6.63
C GLN A 309 -24.05 -8.70 5.97
N TYR A 310 -23.65 -8.82 4.70
CA TYR A 310 -22.97 -7.78 3.95
C TYR A 310 -23.59 -7.63 2.56
N VAL A 311 -23.61 -6.39 2.05
CA VAL A 311 -24.14 -6.06 0.74
C VAL A 311 -23.12 -5.25 -0.04
N TYR A 312 -22.88 -5.66 -1.29
CA TYR A 312 -21.93 -5.01 -2.18
C TYR A 312 -22.63 -4.45 -3.41
N GLY A 313 -22.51 -3.15 -3.62
CA GLY A 313 -23.15 -2.45 -4.74
C GLY A 313 -22.47 -2.68 -6.09
N ALA A 314 -22.85 -1.86 -7.08
CA ALA A 314 -22.27 -1.90 -8.43
C ALA A 314 -20.79 -1.49 -8.47
N LEU A 315 -20.31 -0.77 -7.45
CA LEU A 315 -18.89 -0.46 -7.27
C LEU A 315 -18.08 -1.64 -6.70
N ASN A 316 -18.70 -2.76 -6.37
CA ASN A 316 -18.04 -3.87 -5.68
C ASN A 316 -17.37 -3.44 -4.36
N ARG A 317 -18.05 -2.57 -3.61
CA ARG A 317 -17.65 -2.05 -2.29
C ARG A 317 -18.70 -2.44 -1.26
N LEU A 318 -18.29 -2.64 0.00
CA LEU A 318 -19.21 -2.92 1.10
C LEU A 318 -20.09 -1.70 1.33
N GLU A 319 -21.37 -1.76 0.94
CA GLU A 319 -22.33 -0.66 1.08
C GLU A 319 -23.23 -0.80 2.30
N GLU A 320 -23.48 -2.04 2.75
CA GLU A 320 -24.25 -2.28 3.97
C GLU A 320 -23.67 -3.44 4.77
N ALA A 321 -23.70 -3.32 6.09
CA ALA A 321 -23.39 -4.39 7.02
C ALA A 321 -24.44 -4.47 8.12
N VAL A 322 -24.82 -5.68 8.52
CA VAL A 322 -25.75 -5.95 9.62
C VAL A 322 -25.22 -7.10 10.47
N ASN A 323 -25.14 -6.91 11.79
CA ASN A 323 -24.74 -7.98 12.71
C ASN A 323 -25.94 -8.73 13.31
N GLY A 324 -25.68 -9.85 13.98
CA GLY A 324 -26.70 -10.71 14.59
C GLY A 324 -27.54 -10.01 15.68
N ALA A 325 -27.06 -8.90 16.24
CA ALA A 325 -27.81 -8.07 17.20
C ALA A 325 -28.72 -7.03 16.52
N GLY A 326 -28.73 -6.97 15.18
CA GLY A 326 -29.52 -6.02 14.40
C GLY A 326 -28.87 -4.65 14.24
N LYS A 327 -27.63 -4.43 14.72
CA LYS A 327 -26.90 -3.19 14.39
C LYS A 327 -26.61 -3.17 12.91
N ALA A 328 -26.84 -2.02 12.28
CA ALA A 328 -26.74 -1.85 10.85
C ALA A 328 -25.93 -0.61 10.49
N ALA A 329 -25.13 -0.71 9.42
CA ALA A 329 -24.37 0.37 8.84
C ALA A 329 -24.67 0.49 7.34
N LYS A 330 -24.77 1.72 6.84
CA LYS A 330 -24.75 2.04 5.40
C LYS A 330 -23.55 2.92 5.09
N TYR A 331 -22.63 2.43 4.27
CA TYR A 331 -21.38 3.10 3.95
C TYR A 331 -21.51 4.00 2.74
N GLN A 332 -20.89 5.17 2.81
CA GLN A 332 -20.86 6.13 1.72
C GLN A 332 -19.46 6.20 1.11
N TYR A 333 -19.38 6.01 -0.20
CA TYR A 333 -18.14 6.16 -0.97
C TYR A 333 -18.29 7.31 -1.97
N ASN A 334 -17.20 8.02 -2.21
CA ASN A 334 -17.11 8.93 -3.36
C ASN A 334 -16.87 8.16 -4.66
N GLY A 335 -16.90 8.86 -5.79
CA GLY A 335 -16.66 8.31 -7.13
C GLY A 335 -15.25 7.73 -7.33
N LEU A 336 -14.34 7.93 -6.38
CA LEU A 336 -12.98 7.39 -6.39
C LEU A 336 -12.86 6.12 -5.54
N GLY A 337 -13.96 5.71 -4.91
CA GLY A 337 -14.01 4.55 -4.03
C GLY A 337 -13.43 4.78 -2.64
N HIS A 338 -13.22 6.03 -2.20
CA HIS A 338 -12.85 6.26 -0.79
C HIS A 338 -14.11 6.34 0.08
N ARG A 339 -14.08 5.70 1.25
CA ARG A 339 -15.16 5.81 2.24
C ARG A 339 -15.16 7.22 2.82
N VAL A 340 -16.25 7.94 2.65
CA VAL A 340 -16.41 9.35 3.07
C VAL A 340 -17.48 9.54 4.16
N GLY A 341 -18.09 8.45 4.61
CA GLY A 341 -19.00 8.47 5.75
C GLY A 341 -19.72 7.14 5.94
N LYS A 342 -20.57 7.08 6.95
CA LYS A 342 -21.54 6.01 7.16
C LYS A 342 -22.76 6.52 7.92
N LEU A 343 -23.87 5.80 7.77
CA LEU A 343 -25.04 5.90 8.63
C LEU A 343 -25.09 4.66 9.50
N GLU A 344 -25.33 4.80 10.80
CA GLU A 344 -25.47 3.67 11.72
C GLU A 344 -26.82 3.67 12.46
N GLY A 345 -27.38 2.48 12.67
CA GLY A 345 -28.72 2.31 13.23
C GLY A 345 -28.93 0.91 13.80
N THR A 346 -30.17 0.62 14.22
CA THR A 346 -30.56 -0.71 14.72
C THR A 346 -31.88 -1.11 14.06
N LEU A 347 -31.89 -2.29 13.44
CA LEU A 347 -33.09 -2.88 12.85
C LEU A 347 -34.00 -3.45 13.93
N SER A 348 -35.32 -3.38 13.72
CA SER A 348 -36.27 -4.15 14.50
C SER A 348 -36.07 -5.65 14.23
N LYS A 349 -36.61 -6.49 15.13
CA LYS A 349 -36.55 -7.95 14.97
C LYS A 349 -37.22 -8.39 13.67
N GLU A 350 -38.36 -7.81 13.32
CA GLU A 350 -39.11 -8.11 12.09
C GLU A 350 -38.32 -7.69 10.85
N GLN A 351 -37.61 -6.56 10.91
CA GLN A 351 -36.74 -6.10 9.82
C GLN A 351 -35.55 -7.05 9.63
N LEU A 352 -34.92 -7.48 10.72
CA LEU A 352 -33.80 -8.42 10.72
C LEU A 352 -34.21 -9.79 10.15
N GLU A 353 -35.38 -10.31 10.56
CA GLU A 353 -35.94 -11.57 10.05
C GLU A 353 -36.32 -11.50 8.56
N GLY A 354 -36.70 -10.31 8.09
CA GLY A 354 -37.08 -10.04 6.70
C GLY A 354 -35.93 -9.60 5.77
N LEU A 355 -34.68 -9.57 6.25
CA LEU A 355 -33.51 -9.16 5.46
C LEU A 355 -33.30 -10.10 4.27
N ASP A 356 -33.16 -9.50 3.08
CA ASP A 356 -32.77 -10.23 1.88
C ASP A 356 -31.25 -10.37 1.85
N PRO A 357 -30.70 -11.61 1.83
CA PRO A 357 -29.26 -11.83 1.75
C PRO A 357 -28.56 -11.21 0.52
N ARG A 358 -29.29 -10.91 -0.56
CA ARG A 358 -28.76 -10.32 -1.80
C ARG A 358 -28.97 -8.82 -1.89
N ASN A 359 -30.12 -8.34 -1.41
CA ASN A 359 -30.56 -6.96 -1.61
C ASN A 359 -30.46 -6.10 -0.34
N GLY A 360 -30.10 -6.69 0.80
CA GLY A 360 -29.84 -5.94 2.01
C GLY A 360 -31.06 -5.31 2.65
N ILE A 361 -30.84 -4.12 3.19
CA ILE A 361 -31.86 -3.25 3.75
C ILE A 361 -32.65 -2.62 2.61
N LYS A 362 -33.96 -2.93 2.54
CA LYS A 362 -34.84 -2.37 1.52
C LYS A 362 -34.80 -0.83 1.52
N ALA A 363 -34.76 -0.24 0.33
CA ALA A 363 -34.84 1.21 0.17
C ALA A 363 -36.09 1.78 0.87
N GLY A 364 -35.93 2.86 1.62
CA GLY A 364 -37.02 3.48 2.38
C GLY A 364 -37.38 2.79 3.70
N THR A 365 -36.64 1.76 4.12
CA THR A 365 -36.81 1.18 5.46
C THR A 365 -36.43 2.22 6.52
N GLU A 366 -37.39 2.58 7.37
CA GLU A 366 -37.13 3.38 8.57
C GLU A 366 -36.35 2.52 9.57
N ILE A 367 -35.14 2.95 9.91
CA ILE A 367 -34.24 2.23 10.82
C ILE A 367 -33.88 3.21 11.93
N GLY A 368 -34.83 3.44 12.83
CA GLY A 368 -34.72 4.42 13.91
C GLY A 368 -34.21 5.80 13.47
N ASN A 369 -33.59 6.53 14.41
CA ASN A 369 -32.81 7.73 14.11
C ASN A 369 -31.39 7.30 13.72
N TRP A 370 -31.10 7.21 12.42
CA TRP A 370 -29.75 6.98 11.94
C TRP A 370 -28.78 8.02 12.50
N ASN A 371 -27.68 7.56 13.08
CA ASN A 371 -26.56 8.42 13.41
C ASN A 371 -25.70 8.61 12.16
N GLN A 372 -25.51 9.85 11.74
CA GLN A 372 -24.71 10.17 10.57
C GLN A 372 -23.28 10.48 10.97
N ILE A 373 -22.35 9.71 10.40
CA ILE A 373 -20.92 9.90 10.55
C ILE A 373 -20.34 10.37 9.21
N ARG A 374 -19.68 11.53 9.20
CA ARG A 374 -19.03 12.09 8.01
C ARG A 374 -17.52 12.02 8.17
N TYR A 375 -16.84 11.75 7.05
CA TYR A 375 -15.38 11.77 6.98
C TYR A 375 -14.90 12.89 6.04
N THR A 376 -13.88 13.63 6.48
CA THR A 376 -12.99 14.36 5.57
C THR A 376 -11.75 13.51 5.39
N ILE A 377 -11.32 13.31 4.14
CA ILE A 377 -10.12 12.53 3.85
C ILE A 377 -9.03 13.36 3.18
N ASP A 378 -7.80 12.88 3.20
CA ASP A 378 -6.70 13.40 2.42
C ASP A 378 -6.68 12.71 1.06
N LEU A 379 -7.24 13.34 0.01
CA LEU A 379 -7.24 12.75 -1.35
C LEU A 379 -5.85 12.62 -1.97
N THR A 380 -4.82 13.22 -1.35
CA THR A 380 -3.43 13.02 -1.78
C THR A 380 -2.83 11.69 -1.28
N ARG A 381 -3.58 10.92 -0.46
CA ARG A 381 -3.15 9.65 0.12
C ARG A 381 -4.15 8.53 -0.12
N GLU A 382 -3.66 7.36 -0.53
CA GLU A 382 -4.52 6.18 -0.77
C GLU A 382 -5.00 5.54 0.54
N TYR A 383 -4.19 5.60 1.59
CA TYR A 383 -4.42 5.08 2.94
C TYR A 383 -3.87 6.05 4.00
N HIS A 384 -4.15 5.79 5.28
CA HIS A 384 -3.78 6.71 6.38
C HIS A 384 -4.24 8.15 6.08
N ASN A 385 -5.50 8.26 5.66
CA ASN A 385 -6.03 9.45 5.01
C ASN A 385 -7.28 10.01 5.68
N LEU A 386 -7.72 9.49 6.83
CA LEU A 386 -8.84 10.09 7.56
C LEU A 386 -8.37 11.36 8.28
N LEU A 387 -8.84 12.53 7.86
CA LEU A 387 -8.47 13.81 8.46
C LEU A 387 -9.45 14.24 9.55
N VAL A 388 -10.75 14.06 9.32
CA VAL A 388 -11.81 14.46 10.26
C VAL A 388 -12.90 13.40 10.31
N LYS A 389 -13.34 13.02 11.51
CA LYS A 389 -14.57 12.24 11.76
C LYS A 389 -15.57 13.11 12.52
N GLU A 390 -16.73 13.36 11.91
CA GLU A 390 -17.83 14.11 12.52
C GLU A 390 -19.00 13.19 12.80
N GLU A 391 -19.59 13.30 13.99
CA GLU A 391 -20.73 12.50 14.46
C GLU A 391 -21.61 13.37 15.37
N GLY A 392 -22.72 13.88 14.83
CA GLY A 392 -23.52 14.90 15.53
C GLY A 392 -22.69 16.16 15.79
N GLU A 393 -22.56 16.55 17.07
CA GLU A 393 -21.72 17.68 17.51
C GLU A 393 -20.26 17.26 17.80
N ARG A 394 -19.98 15.95 17.85
CA ARG A 394 -18.65 15.42 18.12
C ARG A 394 -17.80 15.49 16.84
N SER A 395 -16.60 16.08 16.94
CA SER A 395 -15.64 16.14 15.84
C SER A 395 -14.26 15.73 16.33
N GLN A 396 -13.65 14.77 15.63
CA GLN A 396 -12.28 14.31 15.88
C GLN A 396 -11.41 14.68 14.68
N THR A 397 -10.32 15.42 14.91
CA THR A 397 -9.37 15.83 13.86
C THR A 397 -8.05 15.08 14.03
N TYR A 398 -7.60 14.37 13.00
CA TYR A 398 -6.43 13.48 13.06
C TYR A 398 -5.22 14.06 12.33
N PHE A 399 -4.04 13.95 12.94
CA PHE A 399 -2.78 14.50 12.43
C PHE A 399 -1.78 13.39 12.07
N TRP A 400 -1.08 13.56 10.94
CA TRP A 400 -0.37 12.46 10.30
C TRP A 400 1.08 12.77 9.97
N ASP A 401 1.96 11.81 10.26
CA ASP A 401 3.38 11.77 9.89
C ASP A 401 3.71 10.55 9.02
N GLY A 402 2.77 10.14 8.18
CA GLY A 402 2.79 8.83 7.56
C GLY A 402 1.89 7.87 8.33
N ASN A 403 1.95 7.86 9.66
CA ASN A 403 0.98 7.19 10.54
C ASN A 403 0.17 8.21 11.33
N VAL A 404 -0.87 7.76 12.04
CA VAL A 404 -1.68 8.66 12.89
C VAL A 404 -0.88 9.04 14.14
N THR A 405 -0.54 10.31 14.31
CA THR A 405 0.33 10.74 15.42
C THR A 405 -0.45 11.18 16.63
N SER A 406 -1.56 11.86 16.39
CA SER A 406 -2.41 12.44 17.41
C SER A 406 -3.78 12.74 16.82
N TYR A 407 -4.73 12.98 17.71
CA TYR A 407 -5.99 13.60 17.34
C TYR A 407 -6.39 14.66 18.35
N GLU A 408 -7.21 15.58 17.89
CA GLU A 408 -7.88 16.58 18.71
C GLU A 408 -9.37 16.27 18.79
N GLU A 409 -9.92 16.39 19.99
CA GLU A 409 -11.35 16.37 20.24
C GLU A 409 -11.72 17.32 21.39
N ASN A 410 -12.66 18.25 21.14
CA ASN A 410 -13.15 19.22 22.13
C ASN A 410 -12.05 20.06 22.80
N GLY A 411 -11.03 20.45 22.05
CA GLY A 411 -9.86 21.21 22.47
C GLY A 411 -8.73 20.37 23.10
N ARG A 412 -8.96 19.09 23.36
CA ARG A 412 -8.00 18.19 24.00
C ARG A 412 -7.21 17.41 22.98
N GLN A 413 -5.91 17.29 23.19
CA GLN A 413 -5.04 16.48 22.35
C GLN A 413 -4.81 15.11 22.96
N SER A 414 -4.78 14.09 22.11
CA SER A 414 -4.28 12.76 22.44
C SER A 414 -3.21 12.31 21.45
N TYR A 415 -2.20 11.60 21.92
CA TYR A 415 -1.07 11.10 21.15
C TYR A 415 -1.09 9.59 21.05
N TYR A 416 -0.75 9.06 19.88
CA TYR A 416 -0.68 7.62 19.64
C TYR A 416 0.75 7.12 19.78
N LEU A 417 0.93 6.12 20.63
CA LEU A 417 2.11 5.25 20.63
C LEU A 417 1.79 4.00 19.82
N GLN A 418 2.72 3.57 18.97
CA GLN A 418 2.46 2.53 17.98
C GLN A 418 3.54 1.45 18.02
N ASP A 419 3.16 0.23 17.65
CA ASP A 419 4.10 -0.85 17.35
C ASP A 419 4.83 -0.64 16.01
N GLU A 420 5.68 -1.59 15.63
CA GLU A 420 6.45 -1.53 14.38
C GLU A 420 5.59 -1.65 13.11
N LEU A 421 4.33 -2.07 13.23
CA LEU A 421 3.37 -2.17 12.13
C LEU A 421 2.57 -0.87 11.95
N GLY A 422 2.71 0.09 12.86
CA GLY A 422 1.89 1.29 12.92
C GLY A 422 0.54 1.08 13.62
N SER A 423 0.35 -0.04 14.33
CA SER A 423 -0.85 -0.27 15.15
C SER A 423 -0.77 0.57 16.42
N PRO A 424 -1.79 1.37 16.78
CA PRO A 424 -1.84 2.04 18.08
C PRO A 424 -1.79 1.03 19.23
N ILE A 425 -0.81 1.11 20.12
CA ILE A 425 -0.70 0.22 21.29
C ILE A 425 -1.03 0.94 22.59
N ARG A 426 -0.84 2.26 22.63
CA ARG A 426 -1.31 3.14 23.70
C ARG A 426 -1.75 4.47 23.13
N MET A 427 -2.62 5.12 23.87
CA MET A 427 -3.04 6.48 23.63
C MET A 427 -2.87 7.27 24.91
N GLU A 428 -2.20 8.40 24.81
CA GLU A 428 -1.92 9.28 25.93
C GLU A 428 -2.57 10.64 25.73
N ASP A 429 -2.95 11.31 26.80
CA ASP A 429 -3.40 12.69 26.74
C ASP A 429 -2.22 13.68 26.69
N GLU A 430 -2.55 14.97 26.74
CA GLU A 430 -1.59 16.09 26.76
C GLU A 430 -0.69 16.15 28.00
N THR A 431 -1.01 15.42 29.07
CA THR A 431 -0.22 15.31 30.29
C THR A 431 0.64 14.05 30.35
N GLY A 432 0.49 13.15 29.36
CA GLY A 432 1.14 11.84 29.33
C GLY A 432 0.39 10.79 30.15
N GLU A 433 -0.88 11.02 30.50
CA GLU A 433 -1.72 10.00 31.13
C GLU A 433 -2.29 9.05 30.06
N VAL A 434 -2.21 7.75 30.32
CA VAL A 434 -2.73 6.72 29.41
C VAL A 434 -4.26 6.75 29.42
N MET A 435 -4.85 7.08 28.27
CA MET A 435 -6.30 7.05 28.05
C MET A 435 -6.80 5.66 27.67
N GLU A 436 -6.04 4.94 26.84
CA GLU A 436 -6.42 3.63 26.33
C GLU A 436 -5.18 2.80 26.02
N SER A 437 -5.28 1.48 26.18
CA SER A 437 -4.25 0.53 25.75
C SER A 437 -4.87 -0.53 24.86
N TYR A 438 -4.16 -0.91 23.82
CA TYR A 438 -4.63 -1.88 22.82
C TYR A 438 -3.71 -3.09 22.78
N GLY A 439 -4.27 -4.23 22.37
CA GLY A 439 -3.58 -5.50 22.23
C GLY A 439 -4.00 -6.22 20.96
N TYR A 440 -3.03 -6.86 20.29
CA TYR A 440 -3.23 -7.48 18.99
C TYR A 440 -2.71 -8.92 18.96
N GLY A 441 -3.55 -9.81 18.43
CA GLY A 441 -3.13 -11.12 17.95
C GLY A 441 -2.20 -11.01 16.74
N ALA A 442 -1.61 -12.13 16.32
CA ALA A 442 -0.67 -12.13 15.21
C ALA A 442 -1.30 -11.69 13.89
N PHE A 443 -2.61 -11.85 13.73
CA PHE A 443 -3.38 -11.40 12.56
C PHE A 443 -4.33 -10.26 12.93
N GLY A 444 -4.01 -9.49 13.98
CA GLY A 444 -4.77 -8.32 14.38
C GLY A 444 -6.03 -8.60 15.20
N GLU A 445 -6.22 -9.83 15.70
CA GLU A 445 -7.33 -10.14 16.62
C GLU A 445 -7.33 -9.17 17.81
N ASP A 446 -8.50 -8.66 18.19
CA ASP A 446 -8.62 -7.66 19.26
C ASP A 446 -8.58 -8.35 20.63
N LEU A 447 -7.47 -8.18 21.35
CA LEU A 447 -7.25 -8.89 22.61
C LEU A 447 -7.96 -8.27 23.81
N TYR A 448 -8.40 -7.01 23.72
CA TYR A 448 -9.08 -6.30 24.80
C TYR A 448 -10.53 -5.93 24.48
N GLY A 449 -10.94 -6.01 23.20
CA GLY A 449 -12.31 -5.77 22.78
C GLY A 449 -12.72 -4.29 22.82
N ASN A 450 -11.74 -3.39 22.80
CA ASN A 450 -11.91 -1.93 22.94
C ASN A 450 -11.57 -1.16 21.65
N GLN A 451 -11.25 -1.84 20.56
CA GLN A 451 -10.88 -1.17 19.31
C GLN A 451 -12.09 -0.58 18.60
N GLY A 452 -11.93 0.62 18.02
CA GLY A 452 -13.00 1.32 17.31
C GLY A 452 -13.97 2.09 18.22
N GLU A 453 -13.86 1.97 19.55
CA GLU A 453 -14.78 2.61 20.51
C GLU A 453 -14.45 4.09 20.76
N MET A 454 -13.23 4.41 21.23
CA MET A 454 -12.82 5.80 21.48
C MET A 454 -12.37 6.52 20.20
N GLN A 455 -11.72 5.78 19.32
CA GLN A 455 -11.11 6.25 18.08
C GLN A 455 -11.10 5.10 17.06
N PRO A 456 -11.07 5.38 15.75
CA PRO A 456 -11.37 4.38 14.74
C PRO A 456 -10.19 3.45 14.40
N PHE A 457 -8.94 3.80 14.68
CA PHE A 457 -7.77 3.06 14.22
C PHE A 457 -7.44 1.85 15.09
N GLY A 458 -6.96 0.78 14.48
CA GLY A 458 -6.45 -0.40 15.18
C GLY A 458 -5.29 -1.03 14.44
N TYR A 459 -5.38 -2.33 14.18
CA TYR A 459 -4.27 -3.11 13.61
C TYR A 459 -3.72 -2.46 12.34
N THR A 460 -2.41 -2.19 12.31
CA THR A 460 -1.66 -1.55 11.21
C THR A 460 -2.11 -0.13 10.83
N GLY A 461 -2.95 0.51 11.66
CA GLY A 461 -3.53 1.82 11.37
C GLY A 461 -4.83 1.75 10.55
N TYR A 462 -5.38 0.56 10.29
CA TYR A 462 -6.69 0.42 9.67
C TYR A 462 -7.82 0.94 10.56
N GLN A 463 -8.92 1.36 9.94
CA GLN A 463 -10.11 1.77 10.67
C GLN A 463 -10.95 0.54 11.05
N ARG A 464 -11.15 0.27 12.33
CA ARG A 464 -12.04 -0.76 12.86
C ARG A 464 -13.50 -0.36 12.63
N ASP A 465 -14.28 -1.27 12.08
CA ASP A 465 -15.74 -1.15 11.98
C ASP A 465 -16.43 -2.23 12.82
N ASN A 466 -17.00 -1.82 13.96
CA ASN A 466 -17.62 -2.74 14.92
C ASN A 466 -18.98 -3.28 14.46
N ILE A 467 -19.64 -2.64 13.50
CA ILE A 467 -20.87 -3.18 12.92
C ILE A 467 -20.53 -4.28 11.91
N ALA A 468 -19.61 -4.00 10.98
CA ALA A 468 -19.14 -5.03 10.06
C ALA A 468 -18.29 -6.12 10.73
N GLY A 469 -17.69 -5.85 11.89
CA GLY A 469 -16.75 -6.78 12.54
C GLY A 469 -15.47 -6.97 11.73
N THR A 470 -15.01 -5.91 11.05
CA THR A 470 -13.84 -5.95 10.16
C THR A 470 -12.99 -4.68 10.31
N TYR A 471 -11.80 -4.69 9.73
CA TYR A 471 -11.01 -3.48 9.50
C TYR A 471 -11.18 -3.01 8.06
N TYR A 472 -11.42 -1.71 7.88
CA TYR A 472 -11.42 -1.06 6.58
C TYR A 472 -10.00 -0.80 6.12
N ALA A 473 -9.53 -1.67 5.24
CA ALA A 473 -8.24 -1.61 4.57
C ALA A 473 -8.34 -0.86 3.23
N GLN A 474 -9.14 0.21 3.15
CA GLN A 474 -9.27 1.09 1.97
C GLN A 474 -9.80 0.44 0.69
N ALA A 475 -9.14 -0.54 0.09
CA ALA A 475 -9.66 -1.26 -1.08
C ALA A 475 -10.69 -2.34 -0.71
N ARG A 476 -10.54 -2.97 0.47
CA ARG A 476 -11.34 -4.11 0.94
C ARG A 476 -11.49 -4.09 2.47
N GLU A 477 -12.30 -4.99 3.00
CA GLU A 477 -12.34 -5.23 4.45
C GLU A 477 -11.49 -6.44 4.84
N TYR A 478 -10.88 -6.36 6.01
CA TYR A 478 -10.04 -7.38 6.61
C TYR A 478 -10.70 -7.98 7.85
N MET A 479 -10.78 -9.32 7.90
CA MET A 479 -11.38 -10.08 8.99
C MET A 479 -10.27 -10.79 9.76
N THR A 480 -10.01 -10.33 10.99
CA THR A 480 -8.85 -10.74 11.79
C THR A 480 -8.99 -12.13 12.39
N GLU A 481 -10.19 -12.51 12.82
CA GLU A 481 -10.46 -13.83 13.41
C GLU A 481 -10.06 -14.98 12.46
N ASP A 482 -10.29 -14.78 11.15
CA ASP A 482 -9.92 -15.71 10.09
C ASP A 482 -8.56 -15.40 9.45
N GLY A 483 -7.98 -14.23 9.74
CA GLY A 483 -6.72 -13.75 9.19
C GLY A 483 -6.74 -13.56 7.68
N ARG A 484 -7.84 -13.06 7.11
CA ARG A 484 -8.04 -12.93 5.65
C ARG A 484 -8.92 -11.74 5.25
N PHE A 485 -8.81 -11.33 3.99
CA PHE A 485 -9.74 -10.35 3.41
C PHE A 485 -11.10 -10.98 3.12
N VAL A 486 -12.15 -10.15 3.19
CA VAL A 486 -13.54 -10.56 2.94
C VAL A 486 -13.90 -10.59 1.44
N GLY A 487 -13.05 -10.02 0.58
CA GLY A 487 -13.24 -9.98 -0.87
C GLY A 487 -11.95 -10.29 -1.62
N GLN A 488 -12.05 -10.61 -2.91
CA GLN A 488 -10.88 -10.88 -3.76
C GLN A 488 -10.03 -9.64 -3.99
N ASP A 489 -8.72 -9.82 -3.96
CA ASP A 489 -7.72 -8.79 -4.22
C ASP A 489 -7.94 -8.15 -5.59
N LEU A 490 -7.99 -6.82 -5.66
CA LEU A 490 -8.17 -6.12 -6.92
C LEU A 490 -6.99 -6.35 -7.87
N ILE A 491 -5.81 -6.65 -7.33
CA ILE A 491 -4.62 -7.03 -8.09
C ILE A 491 -4.65 -8.55 -8.30
N GLY A 492 -4.59 -8.97 -9.56
CA GLY A 492 -4.44 -10.40 -9.89
C GLY A 492 -3.07 -10.92 -9.45
N GLY A 493 -3.03 -12.15 -8.94
CA GLY A 493 -1.77 -12.79 -8.57
C GLY A 493 -0.86 -13.08 -9.77
N PHE A 494 0.42 -13.24 -9.48
CA PHE A 494 1.50 -13.50 -10.44
C PHE A 494 1.90 -14.97 -10.37
N VAL A 495 2.05 -15.63 -11.52
CA VAL A 495 2.38 -17.07 -11.56
C VAL A 495 3.80 -17.33 -11.07
N GLU A 496 4.69 -16.37 -11.24
CA GLU A 496 6.08 -16.41 -10.77
C GLU A 496 6.19 -16.29 -9.24
N HIS A 497 5.10 -15.84 -8.60
CA HIS A 497 4.97 -15.67 -7.14
C HIS A 497 3.67 -16.31 -6.67
N PRO A 498 3.61 -17.66 -6.62
CA PRO A 498 2.38 -18.41 -6.42
C PRO A 498 1.60 -18.04 -5.15
N GLU A 499 2.28 -17.55 -4.11
CA GLU A 499 1.69 -17.02 -2.88
C GLU A 499 0.68 -15.89 -3.15
N THR A 500 0.89 -15.10 -4.21
CA THR A 500 -0.01 -14.00 -4.61
C THR A 500 -1.28 -14.49 -5.32
N LEU A 501 -1.33 -15.75 -5.76
CA LEU A 501 -2.51 -16.31 -6.43
C LEU A 501 -3.68 -16.51 -5.46
N ASN A 502 -3.41 -16.59 -4.16
CA ASN A 502 -4.46 -16.53 -3.15
C ASN A 502 -4.88 -15.09 -2.86
N ARG A 503 -5.92 -14.67 -3.58
CA ARG A 503 -6.49 -13.32 -3.52
C ARG A 503 -7.23 -12.96 -2.22
N TYR A 504 -7.25 -13.84 -1.22
CA TYR A 504 -7.85 -13.55 0.10
C TYR A 504 -6.84 -13.54 1.25
N SER A 505 -5.66 -14.14 1.07
CA SER A 505 -4.68 -14.23 2.14
C SER A 505 -4.22 -12.84 2.58
N TYR A 506 -4.14 -12.61 3.89
CA TYR A 506 -3.51 -11.42 4.42
C TYR A 506 -2.00 -11.67 4.51
N CYS A 507 -1.21 -10.80 3.88
CA CYS A 507 0.26 -10.82 4.01
C CYS A 507 0.89 -12.20 3.73
N TRP A 508 0.30 -12.97 2.81
CA TRP A 508 0.71 -14.34 2.47
C TRP A 508 0.87 -15.28 3.68
N ASN A 509 0.10 -15.04 4.76
CA ASN A 509 0.18 -15.73 6.05
C ASN A 509 1.45 -15.46 6.86
N ASN A 510 2.15 -14.35 6.60
CA ASN A 510 3.27 -13.85 7.38
C ASN A 510 3.04 -12.38 7.77
N SER A 511 2.04 -12.17 8.63
CA SER A 511 1.63 -10.87 9.18
C SER A 511 2.67 -10.22 10.10
N LEU A 512 3.74 -10.94 10.47
CA LEU A 512 4.82 -10.44 11.29
C LEU A 512 5.97 -9.84 10.47
N GLN A 513 6.06 -10.19 9.18
CA GLN A 513 7.06 -9.69 8.23
C GLN A 513 6.47 -8.69 7.23
N TYR A 514 5.21 -8.88 6.85
CA TYR A 514 4.52 -8.01 5.89
C TYR A 514 3.34 -7.28 6.53
N VAL A 515 3.06 -6.12 5.96
CA VAL A 515 1.89 -5.28 6.26
C VAL A 515 1.26 -4.84 4.94
N ASP A 516 -0.05 -5.02 4.82
CA ASP A 516 -0.83 -4.46 3.73
C ASP A 516 -1.41 -3.13 4.25
N TYR A 517 -1.18 -2.00 3.59
CA TYR A 517 -1.66 -0.70 4.08
C TYR A 517 -2.95 -0.24 3.41
N ASP A 518 -3.33 -0.85 2.28
CA ASP A 518 -4.38 -0.33 1.41
C ASP A 518 -5.32 -1.42 0.86
N GLY A 519 -5.17 -2.64 1.36
CA GLY A 519 -5.94 -3.82 1.00
C GLY A 519 -5.67 -4.31 -0.42
N LYS A 520 -4.63 -3.84 -1.10
CA LYS A 520 -4.29 -4.23 -2.49
C LYS A 520 -3.04 -5.09 -2.58
N PHE A 521 -2.03 -4.85 -1.73
CA PHE A 521 -0.79 -5.64 -1.79
C PHE A 521 0.05 -5.51 -0.52
N PRO A 522 0.58 -6.61 0.02
CA PRO A 522 1.50 -6.57 1.15
C PRO A 522 2.83 -5.87 0.85
N THR A 523 3.39 -5.21 1.87
CA THR A 523 4.71 -4.57 1.86
C THR A 523 5.58 -5.13 2.98
N ILE A 524 6.90 -5.23 2.78
CA ILE A 524 7.82 -5.68 3.84
C ILE A 524 7.95 -4.60 4.91
N ILE A 525 7.92 -5.01 6.19
CA ILE A 525 8.28 -4.19 7.34
C ILE A 525 9.81 -4.01 7.33
N ALA A 526 10.32 -3.03 6.59
CA ALA A 526 11.72 -2.67 6.64
C ALA A 526 11.93 -1.55 7.68
N GLY A 527 12.82 -1.76 8.64
CA GLY A 527 13.06 -0.83 9.74
C GLY A 527 13.39 0.61 9.31
N ALA A 528 13.93 0.80 8.11
CA ALA A 528 14.21 2.10 7.52
C ALA A 528 12.97 2.94 7.17
N PHE A 529 11.76 2.36 7.17
CA PHE A 529 10.52 3.05 6.76
C PHE A 529 9.66 3.56 7.93
N ILE A 530 9.97 3.16 9.16
CA ILE A 530 9.33 3.69 10.36
C ILE A 530 9.63 5.20 10.39
N GLY A 531 8.62 6.04 10.16
CA GLY A 531 8.75 7.51 10.16
C GLY A 531 9.18 8.18 8.85
N SER A 532 9.16 7.51 7.70
CA SER A 532 9.38 8.21 6.43
C SER A 532 8.13 8.98 5.97
N VAL A 533 7.93 10.21 6.45
CA VAL A 533 7.21 11.23 5.66
C VAL A 533 8.11 11.65 4.54
N THR A 534 8.16 10.82 3.51
CA THR A 534 8.43 11.36 2.18
C THR A 534 7.11 11.26 1.44
N SER A 535 6.53 12.43 1.18
CA SER A 535 5.46 12.62 0.22
C SER A 535 5.93 12.06 -1.12
N GLY A 536 5.82 10.74 -1.30
CA GLY A 536 6.29 10.17 -2.53
C GLY A 536 6.70 8.74 -2.65
N LEU A 537 7.47 8.29 -1.68
CA LEU A 537 8.52 7.32 -1.97
C LEU A 537 8.20 5.90 -1.50
N LEU A 538 6.97 5.65 -1.07
CA LEU A 538 6.57 4.41 -0.41
C LEU A 538 6.33 3.20 -1.34
N SER A 539 6.72 3.28 -2.62
CA SER A 539 6.51 2.19 -3.58
C SER A 539 7.77 1.58 -4.19
N LEU A 540 8.96 2.05 -3.83
CA LEU A 540 10.19 1.42 -4.31
C LEU A 540 10.36 0.00 -3.76
N THR A 541 9.81 -0.32 -2.60
CA THR A 541 10.01 -1.62 -1.92
C THR A 541 9.30 -2.79 -2.61
N THR A 542 8.10 -2.61 -3.17
CA THR A 542 7.43 -3.68 -3.93
C THR A 542 8.10 -3.95 -5.28
N GLN A 543 8.79 -2.96 -5.87
CA GLN A 543 9.56 -3.14 -7.11
C GLN A 543 10.90 -3.85 -6.90
N ILE A 544 11.40 -3.92 -5.66
CA ILE A 544 12.66 -4.61 -5.33
C ILE A 544 12.44 -6.11 -5.17
N ILE A 545 11.31 -6.52 -4.58
CA ILE A 545 10.98 -7.94 -4.34
C ILE A 545 10.59 -8.65 -5.66
N PHE A 546 9.89 -7.93 -6.52
CA PHE A 546 9.49 -8.40 -7.83
C PHE A 546 10.35 -7.64 -8.84
N GLU A 547 11.47 -8.22 -9.31
CA GLU A 547 12.35 -7.67 -10.38
C GLU A 547 11.63 -7.43 -11.74
N ARG A 548 10.29 -7.44 -11.74
CA ARG A 548 9.41 -7.28 -12.88
C ARG A 548 8.78 -5.89 -12.85
N LYS A 549 8.99 -5.13 -13.93
CA LYS A 549 8.06 -4.04 -14.29
C LYS A 549 6.68 -4.64 -14.52
N ILE A 550 5.75 -4.41 -13.58
CA ILE A 550 4.34 -4.80 -13.73
C ILE A 550 3.83 -4.29 -15.07
N ASN A 551 3.57 -5.22 -15.99
CA ASN A 551 3.07 -4.91 -17.32
C ASN A 551 1.55 -4.77 -17.22
N VAL A 552 1.03 -3.56 -17.46
CA VAL A 552 -0.41 -3.24 -17.42
C VAL A 552 -1.28 -4.18 -18.27
N LYS A 553 -0.70 -4.89 -19.24
CA LYS A 553 -1.40 -5.89 -20.07
C LYS A 553 -1.73 -7.21 -19.37
N GLU A 554 -1.16 -7.48 -18.20
CA GLU A 554 -1.31 -8.75 -17.48
C GLU A 554 -2.28 -8.69 -16.29
N ILE A 555 -2.89 -7.54 -16.02
CA ILE A 555 -3.76 -7.38 -14.84
C ILE A 555 -5.23 -7.53 -15.22
N GLY A 556 -5.94 -8.39 -14.49
CA GLY A 556 -7.40 -8.42 -14.44
C GLY A 556 -7.93 -7.15 -13.78
N ILE A 557 -8.60 -6.31 -14.56
CA ILE A 557 -8.87 -4.90 -14.24
C ILE A 557 -9.96 -4.76 -13.16
N SER A 558 -9.63 -4.10 -12.04
CA SER A 558 -10.60 -3.40 -11.16
C SER A 558 -10.13 -1.95 -10.95
N MET A 559 -10.51 -1.07 -11.87
CA MET A 559 -10.15 0.35 -11.90
C MET A 559 -11.20 1.20 -11.17
N ILE A 560 -11.20 1.19 -9.83
CA ILE A 560 -11.93 2.21 -9.06
C ILE A 560 -10.97 3.26 -8.45
N GLY A 561 -9.68 2.93 -8.28
CA GLY A 561 -8.64 3.94 -7.94
C GLY A 561 -7.84 4.48 -9.15
N GLY A 562 -8.04 3.92 -10.34
CA GLY A 562 -7.11 4.10 -11.48
C GLY A 562 -7.27 5.38 -12.30
N ALA A 563 -8.27 6.22 -12.02
CA ALA A 563 -8.61 7.35 -12.87
C ALA A 563 -7.91 8.67 -12.50
N ILE A 564 -7.15 8.69 -11.39
CA ILE A 564 -6.58 9.92 -10.85
C ILE A 564 -5.15 9.68 -10.43
N LYS A 565 -4.22 9.78 -11.37
CA LYS A 565 -2.79 9.76 -11.06
C LYS A 565 -1.98 10.89 -11.70
N GLY A 566 -2.64 11.80 -12.40
CA GLY A 566 -1.97 12.90 -13.10
C GLY A 566 -2.02 14.26 -12.41
N GLY A 567 -2.82 14.47 -11.35
CA GLY A 567 -3.15 15.84 -10.92
C GLY A 567 -3.39 16.14 -9.44
N ILE A 568 -3.24 15.18 -8.51
CA ILE A 568 -3.45 15.46 -7.07
C ILE A 568 -2.15 15.54 -6.25
N ALA A 569 -0.97 15.28 -6.82
CA ALA A 569 0.38 15.50 -6.25
C ALA A 569 1.22 14.27 -6.02
N GLY A 570 2.46 14.36 -6.52
CA GLY A 570 3.57 14.23 -5.60
C GLY A 570 3.71 12.87 -4.96
N SER A 571 3.79 11.86 -5.84
CA SER A 571 4.45 10.58 -5.60
C SER A 571 3.72 9.64 -4.59
N GLY A 572 3.50 8.40 -5.00
CA GLY A 572 2.69 7.42 -4.28
C GLY A 572 1.95 6.54 -5.28
N ILE A 573 2.29 5.26 -5.31
CA ILE A 573 2.00 4.38 -6.43
C ILE A 573 0.83 3.45 -6.07
N GLY A 574 -0.40 3.79 -6.48
CA GLY A 574 -1.50 2.83 -6.69
C GLY A 574 -1.45 2.16 -8.06
N ILE A 575 -1.14 0.88 -8.06
CA ILE A 575 -0.92 0.04 -9.23
C ILE A 575 -2.23 -0.10 -10.05
N ILE A 576 -2.20 0.47 -11.29
CA ILE A 576 -2.90 0.07 -12.54
C ILE A 576 -4.17 0.84 -12.97
N GLY A 577 -3.95 1.68 -13.99
CA GLY A 577 -5.01 2.32 -14.78
C GLY A 577 -4.54 3.27 -15.89
N GLY A 578 -3.38 3.03 -16.53
CA GLY A 578 -2.97 3.79 -17.72
C GLY A 578 -1.59 4.44 -17.64
N VAL A 579 -0.60 3.82 -18.28
CA VAL A 579 0.69 4.42 -18.61
C VAL A 579 0.48 5.48 -19.68
N ILE A 580 0.60 6.78 -19.36
CA ILE A 580 1.27 7.79 -20.21
C ILE A 580 1.93 8.87 -19.30
N ALA A 581 3.26 8.76 -19.18
CA ALA A 581 4.29 9.82 -19.14
C ALA A 581 4.13 11.06 -18.24
N THR A 582 5.05 11.23 -17.26
CA THR A 582 6.21 12.15 -17.34
C THR A 582 7.09 12.11 -16.07
N GLY A 583 8.41 11.82 -16.25
CA GLY A 583 9.58 12.09 -15.35
C GLY A 583 9.53 11.46 -13.95
N VAL A 584 10.42 10.54 -13.53
CA VAL A 584 11.88 10.67 -13.35
C VAL A 584 12.48 9.25 -13.28
N THR A 585 13.54 8.89 -14.04
CA THR A 585 14.29 7.60 -13.87
C THR A 585 15.54 7.51 -14.77
N GLY A 586 16.72 7.95 -14.32
CA GLY A 586 17.98 7.75 -15.06
C GLY A 586 18.86 6.62 -14.52
N ALA A 587 19.18 6.59 -13.23
CA ALA A 587 20.24 5.71 -12.72
C ALA A 587 19.92 4.19 -12.75
N ALA A 588 18.71 3.77 -12.37
CA ALA A 588 18.34 2.34 -12.36
C ALA A 588 18.14 1.74 -13.76
N THR A 589 17.93 2.60 -14.76
CA THR A 589 17.49 2.20 -16.10
C THR A 589 18.64 1.62 -16.92
N ASN A 590 19.88 2.05 -16.71
CA ASN A 590 21.02 1.63 -17.52
C ASN A 590 21.52 0.22 -17.20
N VAL A 591 21.56 -0.16 -15.93
CA VAL A 591 21.96 -1.52 -15.53
C VAL A 591 20.93 -2.53 -16.04
N ALA A 592 19.63 -2.22 -15.89
CA ALA A 592 18.56 -3.04 -16.45
C ALA A 592 18.60 -3.11 -17.99
N THR A 593 19.02 -2.04 -18.68
CA THR A 593 19.10 -2.05 -20.14
C THR A 593 20.31 -2.86 -20.65
N GLN A 594 21.46 -2.82 -20.00
CA GLN A 594 22.63 -3.64 -20.37
C GLN A 594 22.39 -5.13 -20.11
N VAL A 595 21.79 -5.47 -18.96
CA VAL A 595 21.48 -6.86 -18.59
C VAL A 595 20.35 -7.42 -19.44
N CYS A 596 19.22 -6.70 -19.57
CA CYS A 596 18.03 -7.25 -20.23
C CYS A 596 18.00 -7.07 -21.76
N ALA A 597 18.57 -5.98 -22.31
CA ALA A 597 18.48 -5.73 -23.76
C ALA A 597 19.67 -6.28 -24.55
N GLN A 598 20.84 -6.45 -23.91
CA GLN A 598 22.06 -6.95 -24.58
C GLN A 598 22.47 -8.36 -24.12
N GLY A 599 21.81 -8.93 -23.10
CA GLY A 599 22.09 -10.28 -22.61
C GLY A 599 23.46 -10.42 -21.96
N GLN A 600 23.98 -9.33 -21.37
CA GLN A 600 25.27 -9.34 -20.68
C GLN A 600 25.10 -9.75 -19.22
N SER A 601 26.05 -10.53 -18.71
CA SER A 601 26.15 -10.92 -17.30
C SER A 601 26.64 -9.75 -16.44
N LEU A 602 26.25 -9.72 -15.15
CA LEU A 602 26.48 -8.58 -14.24
C LEU A 602 27.97 -8.20 -14.06
N ASP A 603 28.86 -9.18 -14.18
CA ASP A 603 30.32 -9.05 -14.13
C ASP A 603 30.92 -8.28 -15.32
N LYS A 604 30.16 -8.16 -16.42
CA LYS A 604 30.58 -7.47 -17.66
C LYS A 604 29.93 -6.09 -17.83
N VAL A 605 29.10 -5.67 -16.88
CA VAL A 605 28.49 -4.33 -16.85
C VAL A 605 29.58 -3.28 -16.75
N ASN A 606 29.53 -2.25 -17.60
CA ASN A 606 30.46 -1.14 -17.53
C ASN A 606 30.01 -0.18 -16.40
N TRP A 607 30.39 -0.51 -15.17
CA TRP A 607 30.01 0.21 -13.96
C TRP A 607 30.38 1.69 -13.98
N ALA A 608 31.42 2.08 -14.74
CA ALA A 608 31.78 3.48 -14.92
C ALA A 608 30.67 4.28 -15.64
N SER A 609 29.96 3.68 -16.60
CA SER A 609 28.83 4.31 -17.30
C SER A 609 27.57 4.43 -16.42
N ALA A 610 27.31 3.41 -15.59
CA ALA A 610 26.19 3.41 -14.64
C ALA A 610 26.40 4.42 -13.51
N ALA A 611 27.65 4.57 -13.05
CA ALA A 611 28.04 5.58 -12.07
C ALA A 611 28.01 7.00 -12.66
N LEU A 612 28.48 7.20 -13.90
CA LEU A 612 28.49 8.50 -14.56
C LEU A 612 27.07 9.05 -14.76
N ASP A 613 26.12 8.22 -15.21
CA ASP A 613 24.72 8.64 -15.37
C ASP A 613 24.03 8.88 -14.02
N GLY A 614 24.37 8.12 -12.97
CA GLY A 614 23.89 8.36 -11.60
C GLY A 614 24.43 9.66 -10.98
N VAL A 615 25.69 9.99 -11.25
CA VAL A 615 26.33 11.24 -10.78
C VAL A 615 25.80 12.46 -11.54
N ILE A 616 25.52 12.34 -12.84
CA ILE A 616 24.96 13.42 -13.65
C ILE A 616 23.51 13.72 -13.27
N ASP A 617 22.68 12.70 -12.98
CA ASP A 617 21.31 12.86 -12.47
C ASP A 617 21.28 13.57 -11.11
N ALA A 618 22.19 13.19 -10.19
CA ALA A 618 22.31 13.83 -8.89
C ALA A 618 22.77 15.29 -8.99
N ALA A 619 23.68 15.60 -9.93
CA ALA A 619 24.23 16.95 -10.10
C ALA A 619 23.32 17.91 -10.91
N THR A 620 22.40 17.40 -11.75
CA THR A 620 21.52 18.26 -12.58
C THR A 620 20.19 18.60 -11.92
N TYR A 621 19.74 17.86 -10.91
CA TYR A 621 18.57 18.23 -10.11
C TYR A 621 18.87 19.34 -9.08
N GLY A 622 20.15 19.58 -8.78
CA GLY A 622 20.59 20.47 -7.69
C GLY A 622 20.92 21.93 -8.02
N TYR A 623 20.92 22.40 -9.28
CA TYR A 623 21.34 23.79 -9.57
C TYR A 623 20.65 24.46 -10.78
N GLY A 624 19.75 25.41 -10.49
CA GLY A 624 19.53 26.71 -11.16
C GLY A 624 19.25 26.79 -12.68
N ARG A 625 18.04 27.26 -13.04
CA ARG A 625 17.77 27.93 -14.33
C ARG A 625 18.37 29.34 -14.33
N TYR A 626 19.24 29.65 -15.31
CA TYR A 626 19.36 30.99 -15.88
C TYR A 626 19.49 30.89 -17.40
N LYS A 627 18.49 31.36 -18.15
CA LYS A 627 18.63 31.62 -19.60
C LYS A 627 18.93 33.11 -19.80
N LEU A 628 20.18 33.42 -20.12
CA LEU A 628 20.52 34.68 -20.80
C LEU A 628 20.16 34.52 -22.28
N LYS A 629 19.27 35.38 -22.80
CA LYS A 629 18.91 35.43 -24.22
C LYS A 629 20.18 35.64 -25.07
N GLY A 630 20.43 34.75 -26.03
CA GLY A 630 21.35 35.01 -27.15
C GLY A 630 22.58 34.11 -27.31
N LYS A 631 22.82 33.09 -26.47
CA LYS A 631 23.87 32.09 -26.69
C LYS A 631 23.25 30.68 -26.82
N GLY A 632 23.78 29.85 -27.72
CA GLY A 632 23.30 28.48 -27.97
C GLY A 632 23.29 27.59 -26.72
N PRO A 633 22.73 26.36 -26.81
CA PRO A 633 22.51 25.49 -25.64
C PRO A 633 23.81 25.20 -24.90
N THR A 634 23.78 25.23 -23.57
CA THR A 634 24.96 24.96 -22.72
C THR A 634 25.40 23.50 -22.85
N VAL A 635 26.64 23.17 -22.48
CA VAL A 635 27.15 21.77 -22.51
C VAL A 635 26.27 20.85 -21.66
N GLN A 636 25.72 21.35 -20.55
CA GLN A 636 24.77 20.65 -19.67
C GLN A 636 23.40 20.41 -20.35
N GLU A 637 22.87 21.38 -21.08
CA GLU A 637 21.63 21.20 -21.86
C GLU A 637 21.83 20.24 -23.05
N GLN A 638 23.01 20.29 -23.69
CA GLN A 638 23.39 19.37 -24.77
C GLN A 638 23.54 17.94 -24.23
N LEU A 639 24.16 17.76 -23.07
CA LEU A 639 24.32 16.47 -22.40
C LEU A 639 22.96 15.89 -22.01
N ARG A 640 22.07 16.69 -21.38
CA ARG A 640 20.71 16.27 -21.03
C ARG A 640 19.91 15.80 -22.25
N LYS A 641 19.97 16.57 -23.36
CA LYS A 641 19.28 16.19 -24.60
C LYS A 641 19.89 14.93 -25.23
N THR A 642 21.21 14.79 -25.19
CA THR A 642 21.91 13.62 -25.72
C THR A 642 21.57 12.36 -24.92
N ASN A 643 21.46 12.44 -23.59
CA ASN A 643 21.02 11.33 -22.73
C ASN A 643 19.60 10.88 -23.09
N ASP A 644 18.67 11.82 -23.27
CA ASP A 644 17.31 11.52 -23.75
C ASP A 644 17.32 10.83 -25.13
N ASP A 645 18.18 11.29 -26.03
CA ASP A 645 18.30 10.75 -27.38
C ASP A 645 18.94 9.34 -27.38
N VAL A 646 19.95 9.09 -26.54
CA VAL A 646 20.55 7.76 -26.30
C VAL A 646 19.49 6.81 -25.76
N HIS A 647 18.72 7.24 -24.75
CA HIS A 647 17.67 6.44 -24.14
C HIS A 647 16.58 6.04 -25.15
N LYS A 648 16.09 7.00 -25.95
CA LYS A 648 15.12 6.73 -27.03
C LYS A 648 15.70 5.82 -28.11
N ALA A 649 16.98 5.99 -28.47
CA ALA A 649 17.64 5.13 -29.45
C ALA A 649 17.80 3.69 -28.94
N ARG A 650 18.14 3.50 -27.66
CA ARG A 650 18.23 2.18 -27.01
C ARG A 650 16.86 1.49 -26.93
N LEU A 651 15.80 2.23 -26.58
CA LEU A 651 14.41 1.72 -26.62
C LEU A 651 14.00 1.29 -28.03
N HIS A 652 14.33 2.09 -29.04
CA HIS A 652 14.06 1.75 -30.44
C HIS A 652 14.82 0.49 -30.88
N LEU A 653 16.08 0.34 -30.45
CA LEU A 653 16.89 -0.86 -30.70
C LEU A 653 16.33 -2.11 -29.98
N ALA A 654 15.85 -1.96 -28.75
CA ALA A 654 15.24 -3.05 -27.96
C ALA A 654 13.92 -3.57 -28.55
N GLY A 655 13.24 -2.78 -29.38
CA GLY A 655 12.03 -3.20 -30.11
C GLY A 655 12.27 -4.25 -31.20
N TYR A 656 13.53 -4.57 -31.54
CA TYR A 656 13.85 -5.62 -32.51
C TYR A 656 13.95 -6.99 -31.82
N GLY A 657 12.95 -7.86 -32.02
CA GLY A 657 12.99 -9.23 -31.49
C GLY A 657 14.13 -10.10 -32.04
N LYS A 658 14.45 -11.22 -31.36
CA LYS A 658 15.63 -12.08 -31.61
C LYS A 658 15.87 -12.49 -33.07
N LYS A 659 14.81 -12.65 -33.88
CA LYS A 659 14.91 -13.01 -35.32
C LYS A 659 15.27 -11.85 -36.25
N ARG A 660 15.26 -10.58 -35.80
CA ARG A 660 15.45 -9.37 -36.63
C ARG A 660 16.81 -8.67 -36.45
N MET A 661 17.70 -9.20 -35.59
CA MET A 661 19.00 -8.59 -35.26
C MET A 661 20.05 -8.63 -36.39
N LYS A 662 19.79 -9.32 -37.51
CA LYS A 662 20.67 -9.35 -38.69
C LYS A 662 20.24 -8.40 -39.82
N GLY A 663 19.13 -7.68 -39.66
CA GLY A 663 18.57 -6.80 -40.70
C GLY A 663 19.28 -5.44 -40.82
N LYS A 664 19.30 -4.86 -42.03
CA LYS A 664 19.86 -3.52 -42.31
C LYS A 664 19.24 -2.38 -41.46
N SER A 665 18.03 -2.57 -40.95
CA SER A 665 17.36 -1.61 -40.04
C SER A 665 17.92 -1.68 -38.62
N TYR A 666 18.13 -2.89 -38.09
CA TYR A 666 18.76 -3.11 -36.79
C TYR A 666 20.20 -2.58 -36.78
N GLN A 667 20.98 -2.88 -37.83
CA GLN A 667 22.36 -2.39 -37.96
C GLN A 667 22.47 -0.86 -38.09
N ARG A 668 21.40 -0.18 -38.52
CA ARG A 668 21.31 1.29 -38.50
C ARG A 668 20.94 1.83 -37.13
N ALA A 669 19.98 1.20 -36.45
CA ALA A 669 19.61 1.55 -35.07
C ALA A 669 20.78 1.33 -34.10
N PHE A 670 21.52 0.22 -34.25
CA PHE A 670 22.69 -0.11 -33.45
C PHE A 670 23.81 0.93 -33.63
N ARG A 671 24.15 1.28 -34.88
CA ARG A 671 25.11 2.35 -35.16
C ARG A 671 24.67 3.70 -34.59
N ARG A 672 23.37 4.01 -34.63
CA ARG A 672 22.82 5.24 -34.07
C ARG A 672 23.00 5.32 -32.55
N VAL A 673 22.80 4.21 -31.84
CA VAL A 673 23.06 4.12 -30.39
C VAL A 673 24.54 4.40 -30.10
N ASN A 674 25.47 3.68 -30.74
CA ASN A 674 26.91 3.87 -30.50
C ASN A 674 27.39 5.29 -30.82
N THR A 675 26.84 5.92 -31.87
CA THR A 675 27.19 7.30 -32.23
C THR A 675 26.72 8.31 -31.18
N LEU A 676 25.55 8.07 -30.58
CA LEU A 676 25.00 8.95 -29.54
C LEU A 676 25.71 8.74 -28.21
N GLU A 677 26.13 7.52 -27.89
CA GLU A 677 26.94 7.20 -26.70
C GLU A 677 28.33 7.84 -26.77
N ASP A 678 28.99 7.83 -27.94
CA ASP A 678 30.27 8.53 -28.12
C ASP A 678 30.12 10.05 -27.96
N LEU A 679 29.01 10.63 -28.46
CA LEU A 679 28.69 12.04 -28.24
C LEU A 679 28.41 12.35 -26.76
N GLN A 680 27.72 11.46 -26.06
CA GLN A 680 27.46 11.56 -24.62
C GLN A 680 28.77 11.59 -23.83
N ASP A 681 29.70 10.66 -24.12
CA ASP A 681 31.02 10.60 -23.48
C ASP A 681 31.87 11.86 -23.74
N GLN A 682 31.84 12.39 -24.97
CA GLN A 682 32.54 13.63 -25.31
C GLN A 682 31.98 14.84 -24.56
N LEU A 683 30.64 14.94 -24.46
CA LEU A 683 29.98 16.02 -23.73
C LEU A 683 30.20 15.91 -22.21
N ALA A 684 30.23 14.70 -21.66
CA ALA A 684 30.52 14.46 -20.24
C ALA A 684 31.97 14.87 -19.88
N LYS A 685 32.95 14.49 -20.71
CA LYS A 685 34.35 14.92 -20.56
C LYS A 685 34.48 16.44 -20.61
N LYS A 686 33.76 17.09 -21.52
CA LYS A 686 33.74 18.55 -21.64
C LYS A 686 33.14 19.22 -20.40
N TRP A 687 32.04 18.66 -19.88
CA TRP A 687 31.39 19.15 -18.67
C TRP A 687 32.28 19.03 -17.41
N LEU A 688 32.99 17.91 -17.25
CA LEU A 688 33.93 17.71 -16.14
C LEU A 688 35.08 18.74 -16.18
N LYS A 689 35.61 19.00 -17.37
CA LYS A 689 36.64 20.02 -17.59
C LYS A 689 36.13 21.43 -17.27
N ASP A 690 34.89 21.76 -17.64
CA ASP A 690 34.24 23.04 -17.31
C ASP A 690 33.99 23.22 -15.80
N LYS A 691 34.01 22.13 -15.01
CA LYS A 691 33.82 22.14 -13.55
C LYS A 691 35.12 22.05 -12.75
N GLY A 692 36.28 22.05 -13.41
CA GLY A 692 37.59 21.98 -12.75
C GLY A 692 37.92 20.61 -12.14
N LEU A 693 37.25 19.55 -12.59
CA LEU A 693 37.49 18.18 -12.12
C LEU A 693 38.34 17.44 -13.14
N GLU A 694 39.49 16.89 -12.72
CA GLU A 694 40.47 16.30 -13.64
C GLU A 694 40.08 14.89 -14.12
N SER A 695 39.33 14.10 -13.34
CA SER A 695 38.74 12.83 -13.82
C SER A 695 37.65 12.25 -12.91
N VAL A 696 36.81 11.36 -13.47
CA VAL A 696 35.75 10.60 -12.77
C VAL A 696 36.31 9.67 -11.66
N LYS A 697 37.61 9.35 -11.70
CA LYS A 697 38.24 8.39 -10.78
C LYS A 697 38.28 8.83 -9.31
N GLU A 698 38.17 10.12 -8.99
CA GLU A 698 38.09 10.57 -7.58
C GLU A 698 36.71 10.33 -6.96
N VAL A 699 35.64 10.21 -7.77
CA VAL A 699 34.29 9.88 -7.30
C VAL A 699 34.10 8.35 -7.18
N GLU A 700 34.89 7.57 -7.90
CA GLU A 700 34.73 6.11 -8.02
C GLU A 700 35.34 5.29 -6.87
N GLY A 701 36.28 5.84 -6.09
CA GLY A 701 37.11 5.05 -5.16
C GLY A 701 36.36 4.38 -3.99
N ASN A 702 35.33 5.03 -3.43
CA ASN A 702 34.66 4.55 -2.21
C ASN A 702 33.32 3.85 -2.46
N PHE A 703 32.61 4.20 -3.53
CA PHE A 703 31.26 3.69 -3.79
C PHE A 703 31.30 2.36 -4.55
N ALA A 704 32.08 2.29 -5.65
CA ALA A 704 32.19 1.09 -6.47
C ALA A 704 32.89 -0.06 -5.73
N LYS A 705 33.87 0.26 -4.88
CA LYS A 705 34.58 -0.73 -4.06
C LYS A 705 33.66 -1.39 -3.03
N LYS A 706 32.86 -0.60 -2.30
CA LYS A 706 31.87 -1.10 -1.32
C LYS A 706 30.73 -1.91 -1.96
N LEU A 707 30.30 -1.52 -3.16
CA LEU A 707 29.27 -2.24 -3.90
C LEU A 707 29.80 -3.58 -4.42
N LYS A 708 31.03 -3.59 -4.95
CA LYS A 708 31.70 -4.81 -5.44
C LYS A 708 32.01 -5.78 -4.30
N GLU A 709 32.46 -5.30 -3.15
CA GLU A 709 32.70 -6.14 -1.95
C GLU A 709 31.40 -6.79 -1.44
N LYS A 710 30.27 -6.08 -1.46
CA LYS A 710 28.96 -6.64 -1.08
C LYS A 710 28.44 -7.69 -2.05
N VAL A 711 28.61 -7.48 -3.36
CA VAL A 711 28.17 -8.43 -4.39
C VAL A 711 29.04 -9.68 -4.40
N LEU A 712 30.36 -9.53 -4.24
CA LEU A 712 31.28 -10.67 -4.17
C LEU A 712 31.06 -11.52 -2.92
N ALA A 713 30.71 -10.90 -1.79
CA ALA A 713 30.35 -11.61 -0.55
C ALA A 713 29.09 -12.47 -0.72
N LEU A 714 28.08 -11.96 -1.43
CA LEU A 714 26.84 -12.69 -1.75
C LEU A 714 27.08 -13.88 -2.70
N GLU A 715 27.96 -13.72 -3.70
CA GLU A 715 28.28 -14.82 -4.64
C GLU A 715 29.10 -15.94 -3.97
N LEU A 716 30.04 -15.60 -3.07
CA LEU A 716 30.85 -16.57 -2.35
C LEU A 716 30.03 -17.41 -1.36
N GLU A 717 29.08 -16.81 -0.64
CA GLU A 717 28.14 -17.54 0.24
C GLU A 717 27.19 -18.45 -0.54
N THR A 718 26.75 -18.00 -1.73
CA THR A 718 25.84 -18.79 -2.58
C THR A 718 26.56 -19.97 -3.24
N ALA A 719 27.80 -19.78 -3.69
CA ALA A 719 28.62 -20.85 -4.27
C ALA A 719 29.08 -21.88 -3.22
N GLN A 720 29.35 -21.46 -1.98
CA GLN A 720 29.67 -22.37 -0.88
C GLN A 720 28.46 -23.22 -0.46
N ARG A 721 27.24 -22.67 -0.48
CA ARG A 721 25.99 -23.41 -0.19
C ARG A 721 25.59 -24.40 -1.28
N ILE A 722 25.90 -24.12 -2.55
CA ILE A 722 25.62 -25.05 -3.67
C ILE A 722 26.57 -26.26 -3.64
N ASN A 723 27.83 -26.09 -3.22
CA ASN A 723 28.79 -27.19 -3.12
C ASN A 723 28.63 -28.07 -1.87
N SER A 724 27.85 -27.65 -0.86
CA SER A 724 27.65 -28.41 0.38
C SER A 724 26.39 -29.30 0.42
N MET A 725 25.59 -29.33 -0.64
CA MET A 725 24.51 -30.33 -0.78
C MET A 725 25.04 -31.53 -1.57
N GLU A 726 25.59 -32.51 -0.85
CA GLU A 726 25.94 -33.81 -1.43
C GLU A 726 24.69 -34.59 -1.88
N ARG A 727 24.91 -35.36 -2.96
CA ARG A 727 23.98 -36.24 -3.66
C ARG A 727 23.29 -37.23 -2.73
N CYS A 728 21.95 -37.27 -2.76
CA CYS A 728 21.20 -38.50 -2.52
C CYS A 728 20.57 -38.93 -3.85
N GLU A 729 21.12 -40.00 -4.43
CA GLU A 729 20.54 -40.76 -5.55
C GLU A 729 19.55 -41.82 -5.03
N ALA A 730 18.61 -42.18 -5.93
CA ALA A 730 17.51 -43.17 -5.87
C ALA A 730 16.16 -42.65 -5.35
#